data_AF-A0A6I6SC69-F1
#
_entry.id   AF-A0A6I6SC69-F1
#
_cell.length_a   1.000
_cell.length_b   1.000
_cell.length_c   1.000
_cell.angle_alpha   90.00
_cell.angle_beta   90.00
_cell.angle_gamma   90.00
#
_symmetry.space_group_name_H-M   'P 1'
#
loop_
_entity.id
_entity.type
_entity.pdbx_description
1 polymer ?
#
loop_
_entity_poly.entity_id
_entity_poly.type
_entity_poly.pdbx_seq_one_letter_code
_entity_poly.pdbx_strand_id
1 'polypeptide(L)'
;MPSDEAPGAAGGPCPGAGSADGAPPAGGAADHGLLAPSWAGSAVAEATGDAAYLRALLDAEAALTRAQAALGLAPAAAAATVTAVAAEHHRHDPRALAGRARAAGNPVVPLVADLTAAVAARDPEAAGHVHRGATSQDILDTATMLVCARALDTVLADLDRTADTLHRTAAAHRDTPMAGRTLTQHAVPTTFGLKAAGWRSLVLDARDRLAAARTALPTQLGGAAGTLAAFHAYAPADGAPRADDLGVRLLARYAAETGLAAPALPWHTLRTPVADLAGALACTAGALGKLAADVLVLSRTETGELAEGSGGGSSAMPHKANPVRATLIAGAARQVPALAAVLYGSLAAEDERPAGAWHAEWQPLREALRLVGGAARDAADLTAGLRVRPSRMRENLDATGGLVVSERLVAALAALTGRAAARRTLDAAARRAADEGVPLDDALRAALDADPATPAGAAALTGPRLRELLDPTGYLGSAGALVDRALRRAPPALPPCAAGARMTSVPPGGHRTVPHHTADGPEGAPPLLLGPSLGTTLALWDSQLPALARRFRVLRWDLPGHGGTPAGVLAAGTTTVPELARLVLDLADARGLDRFAYAGVSLGGAVGAWLAVHHPERIASLALICSSARFGEPAGWHERAALVRAKGLGPVAETAAGRWFTPAFAASPEATALLDALRRSVSPDGYAACCDALARHDLRADLPRITAPTLVVAGRADPATPPAHARELTDGIPAATLVELPGAAHLALAERPAAVRAALLGHLDRAHPAPGTDH
;
A
#
# COMPACT_ATOMS: atom_id res chain seq x y z
N MET A 1 -55.31 45.90 -42.38
CA MET A 1 -55.37 45.79 -43.86
C MET A 1 -54.94 44.36 -44.23
N PRO A 2 -55.50 43.79 -45.31
CA PRO A 2 -56.09 42.45 -45.34
C PRO A 2 -55.14 41.28 -45.66
N SER A 3 -55.65 40.07 -45.35
CA SER A 3 -55.63 38.79 -46.09
C SER A 3 -54.32 38.14 -46.60
N ASP A 4 -54.14 36.86 -46.23
CA ASP A 4 -54.10 35.64 -47.09
C ASP A 4 -53.57 34.45 -46.24
N GLU A 5 -53.97 33.17 -46.31
CA GLU A 5 -54.92 32.36 -47.08
C GLU A 5 -55.13 31.03 -46.30
N ALA A 6 -56.30 30.38 -46.47
CA ALA A 6 -56.64 29.02 -46.00
C ALA A 6 -56.23 27.95 -47.06
N PRO A 7 -56.46 26.61 -46.95
CA PRO A 7 -57.29 25.87 -46.00
C PRO A 7 -56.74 24.53 -45.46
N GLY A 8 -57.31 24.08 -44.34
CA GLY A 8 -57.24 22.71 -43.85
C GLY A 8 -58.61 22.01 -43.99
N ALA A 9 -58.60 20.83 -44.58
CA ALA A 9 -59.60 19.73 -44.50
C ALA A 9 -58.97 18.55 -45.28
N ALA A 10 -59.10 17.27 -44.95
CA ALA A 10 -60.17 16.54 -44.29
C ALA A 10 -59.66 15.15 -43.83
N GLY A 11 -60.43 14.48 -42.96
CA GLY A 11 -60.75 13.08 -43.22
C GLY A 11 -60.47 12.04 -42.14
N GLY A 12 -61.30 12.02 -41.10
CA GLY A 12 -62.07 10.81 -40.75
C GLY A 12 -61.46 9.76 -39.80
N PRO A 13 -62.31 8.89 -39.20
CA PRO A 13 -62.16 8.43 -37.81
C PRO A 13 -62.11 6.90 -37.60
N CYS A 14 -61.91 6.52 -36.32
CA CYS A 14 -62.18 5.24 -35.64
C CYS A 14 -61.10 4.13 -35.71
N PRO A 15 -61.08 3.14 -34.79
CA PRO A 15 -61.56 3.11 -33.38
C PRO A 15 -60.58 2.40 -32.40
N GLY A 16 -60.91 2.44 -31.11
CA GLY A 16 -60.78 1.24 -30.27
C GLY A 16 -59.56 1.14 -29.35
N ALA A 17 -59.84 1.09 -28.06
CA ALA A 17 -58.92 0.76 -26.99
C ALA A 17 -58.23 -0.60 -27.21
N GLY A 18 -56.90 -0.59 -27.18
CA GLY A 18 -56.05 -1.77 -27.06
C GLY A 18 -54.97 -1.46 -26.02
N SER A 19 -54.84 -2.33 -25.03
CA SER A 19 -53.92 -2.31 -23.90
C SER A 19 -52.55 -1.70 -24.19
N ALA A 20 -52.24 -0.57 -23.56
CA ALA A 20 -50.90 -0.01 -23.47
C ALA A 20 -50.08 -0.74 -22.39
N ASP A 21 -49.91 -2.06 -22.53
CA ASP A 21 -48.84 -2.81 -21.87
C ASP A 21 -47.68 -2.90 -22.85
N GLY A 22 -46.87 -1.86 -22.84
CA GLY A 22 -45.66 -1.74 -23.63
C GLY A 22 -44.71 -0.82 -22.90
N ALA A 23 -44.27 -1.24 -21.70
CA ALA A 23 -43.13 -0.62 -21.05
C ALA A 23 -41.98 -0.57 -22.07
N PRO A 24 -41.36 0.60 -22.31
CA PRO A 24 -40.20 0.65 -23.19
C PRO A 24 -39.13 -0.29 -22.62
N PRO A 25 -38.37 -1.01 -23.47
CA PRO A 25 -37.38 -1.95 -22.99
C PRO A 25 -36.43 -1.25 -22.00
N ALA A 26 -36.19 -1.93 -20.87
CA ALA A 26 -35.36 -1.50 -19.75
C ALA A 26 -33.86 -1.43 -20.12
N GLY A 27 -33.51 -0.61 -21.11
CA GLY A 27 -32.16 -0.35 -21.57
C GLY A 27 -31.92 1.15 -21.69
N GLY A 28 -31.89 1.86 -20.55
CA GLY A 28 -31.32 3.21 -20.51
C GLY A 28 -29.82 3.14 -20.77
N ALA A 29 -29.30 4.02 -21.62
CA ALA A 29 -27.90 4.03 -22.05
C ALA A 29 -26.93 3.99 -20.86
N ALA A 30 -26.34 2.82 -20.60
CA ALA A 30 -25.28 2.69 -19.62
C ALA A 30 -23.99 3.33 -20.19
N ASP A 31 -23.25 4.04 -19.35
CA ASP A 31 -21.94 4.60 -19.71
C ASP A 31 -20.92 3.46 -19.81
N HIS A 32 -20.76 2.93 -21.01
CA HIS A 32 -19.82 1.85 -21.32
C HIS A 32 -18.38 2.35 -21.57
N GLY A 33 -18.12 3.65 -21.46
CA GLY A 33 -16.79 4.21 -21.74
C GLY A 33 -16.38 4.12 -23.21
N LEU A 34 -17.33 4.20 -24.15
CA LEU A 34 -17.04 4.13 -25.60
C LEU A 34 -16.03 5.20 -26.04
N LEU A 35 -16.11 6.40 -25.45
CA LEU A 35 -15.18 7.51 -25.69
C LEU A 35 -14.07 7.60 -24.64
N ALA A 36 -14.01 6.64 -23.72
CA ALA A 36 -13.04 6.57 -22.65
C ALA A 36 -12.42 5.15 -22.55
N PRO A 37 -11.76 4.68 -23.63
CA PRO A 37 -11.14 3.35 -23.65
C PRO A 37 -10.07 3.15 -22.58
N SER A 38 -9.55 4.24 -22.00
CA SER A 38 -8.56 4.21 -20.92
C SER A 38 -9.07 3.51 -19.66
N TRP A 39 -10.36 3.61 -19.34
CA TRP A 39 -10.94 2.97 -18.15
C TRP A 39 -12.06 1.97 -18.48
N ALA A 40 -12.49 1.87 -19.73
CA ALA A 40 -13.49 0.89 -20.15
C ALA A 40 -13.11 -0.55 -19.71
N GLY A 41 -14.10 -1.26 -19.17
CA GLY A 41 -13.93 -2.64 -18.68
C GLY A 41 -12.93 -2.81 -17.52
N SER A 42 -12.58 -1.74 -16.81
CA SER A 42 -11.69 -1.81 -15.64
C SER A 42 -12.47 -1.97 -14.33
N ALA A 43 -11.84 -2.53 -13.31
CA ALA A 43 -12.41 -2.62 -11.96
C ALA A 43 -12.74 -1.22 -11.38
N VAL A 44 -11.97 -0.18 -11.74
CA VAL A 44 -12.27 1.19 -11.29
C VAL A 44 -13.54 1.75 -11.92
N ALA A 45 -13.89 1.35 -13.15
CA ALA A 45 -15.14 1.76 -13.78
C ALA A 45 -16.35 1.20 -13.03
N GLU A 46 -16.28 -0.07 -12.59
CA GLU A 46 -17.30 -0.69 -11.75
C GLU A 46 -17.35 -0.06 -10.35
N ALA A 47 -16.19 0.21 -9.74
CA ALA A 47 -16.08 0.80 -8.40
C ALA A 47 -16.59 2.25 -8.32
N THR A 48 -16.66 2.96 -9.45
CA THR A 48 -17.06 4.38 -9.54
C THR A 48 -18.32 4.59 -10.39
N GLY A 49 -19.02 3.52 -10.78
CA GLY A 49 -20.29 3.61 -11.51
C GLY A 49 -21.43 4.14 -10.62
N ASP A 50 -22.53 4.54 -11.25
CA ASP A 50 -23.72 5.04 -10.52
C ASP A 50 -24.26 4.00 -9.53
N ALA A 51 -24.24 2.72 -9.89
CA ALA A 51 -24.61 1.63 -8.99
C ALA A 51 -23.67 1.52 -7.77
N ALA A 52 -22.38 1.85 -7.93
CA ALA A 52 -21.43 1.86 -6.83
C ALA A 52 -21.62 3.05 -5.90
N TYR A 53 -21.94 4.23 -6.43
CA TYR A 53 -22.33 5.40 -5.63
C TYR A 53 -23.64 5.15 -4.88
N LEU A 54 -24.66 4.60 -5.55
CA LEU A 54 -25.92 4.20 -4.91
C LEU A 54 -25.67 3.25 -3.73
N ARG A 55 -24.87 2.20 -3.95
CA ARG A 55 -24.47 1.29 -2.88
C ARG A 55 -23.75 2.03 -1.76
N ALA A 56 -22.81 2.91 -2.07
CA ALA A 56 -22.06 3.66 -1.05
C ALA A 56 -22.95 4.62 -0.24
N LEU A 57 -23.97 5.22 -0.85
CA LEU A 57 -24.96 6.04 -0.15
C LEU A 57 -25.79 5.19 0.84
N LEU A 58 -26.24 4.01 0.40
CA LEU A 58 -26.95 3.06 1.25
C LEU A 58 -26.04 2.51 2.38
N ASP A 59 -24.77 2.24 2.08
CA ASP A 59 -23.76 1.81 3.05
C ASP A 59 -23.58 2.87 4.15
N ALA A 60 -23.54 4.15 3.76
CA ALA A 60 -23.43 5.28 4.69
C ALA A 60 -24.67 5.41 5.61
N GLU A 61 -25.89 5.33 5.06
CA GLU A 61 -27.13 5.32 5.85
C GLU A 61 -27.19 4.17 6.86
N ALA A 62 -26.85 2.97 6.41
CA ALA A 62 -26.83 1.79 7.27
C ALA A 62 -25.76 1.91 8.36
N ALA A 63 -24.56 2.39 8.02
CA ALA A 63 -23.48 2.62 8.98
C ALA A 63 -23.85 3.68 10.02
N LEU A 64 -24.56 4.75 9.63
CA LEU A 64 -25.03 5.78 10.56
C LEU A 64 -26.01 5.18 11.57
N THR A 65 -26.99 4.40 11.09
CA THR A 65 -27.99 3.78 11.95
C THR A 65 -27.35 2.79 12.93
N ARG A 66 -26.34 2.00 12.48
CA ARG A 66 -25.54 1.13 13.36
C ARG A 66 -24.74 1.92 14.39
N ALA A 67 -24.14 3.04 14.00
CA ALA A 67 -23.41 3.90 14.92
C ALA A 67 -24.31 4.52 15.99
N GLN A 68 -25.51 4.97 15.59
CA GLN A 68 -26.54 5.44 16.50
C GLN A 68 -26.98 4.34 17.47
N ALA A 69 -27.23 3.12 16.98
CA ALA A 69 -27.62 1.99 17.83
C ALA A 69 -26.53 1.61 18.85
N ALA A 70 -25.26 1.63 18.46
CA ALA A 70 -24.15 1.37 19.36
C ALA A 70 -24.02 2.38 20.51
N LEU A 71 -24.61 3.57 20.38
CA LEU A 71 -24.64 4.60 21.42
C LEU A 71 -26.00 4.72 22.12
N GLY A 72 -26.92 3.79 21.86
CA GLY A 72 -28.27 3.80 22.44
C GLY A 72 -29.17 4.89 21.85
N LEU A 73 -28.80 5.48 20.71
CA LEU A 73 -29.67 6.42 20.01
C LEU A 73 -30.69 5.69 19.15
N ALA A 74 -30.44 4.49 18.65
CA ALA A 74 -31.45 3.72 17.92
C ALA A 74 -31.60 2.30 18.50
N PRO A 75 -32.77 1.66 18.41
CA PRO A 75 -32.90 0.24 18.72
C PRO A 75 -31.98 -0.60 17.82
N ALA A 76 -31.32 -1.61 18.40
CA ALA A 76 -30.48 -2.53 17.62
C ALA A 76 -31.26 -3.26 16.51
N ALA A 77 -32.55 -3.55 16.75
CA ALA A 77 -33.44 -4.11 15.75
C ALA A 77 -33.65 -3.17 14.54
N ALA A 78 -33.84 -1.87 14.79
CA ALA A 78 -33.97 -0.88 13.71
C ALA A 78 -32.69 -0.83 12.85
N ALA A 79 -31.50 -0.81 13.48
CA ALA A 79 -30.24 -0.84 12.75
C ALA A 79 -30.05 -2.13 11.92
N ALA A 80 -30.51 -3.28 12.42
CA ALA A 80 -30.51 -4.53 11.67
C ALA A 80 -31.46 -4.47 10.46
N THR A 81 -32.67 -3.95 10.63
CA THR A 81 -33.65 -3.81 9.53
C THR A 81 -33.15 -2.84 8.46
N VAL A 82 -32.68 -1.64 8.85
CA VAL A 82 -32.14 -0.65 7.91
C VAL A 82 -30.95 -1.24 7.14
N THR A 83 -30.03 -1.94 7.82
CA THR A 83 -28.89 -2.60 7.17
C THR A 83 -29.34 -3.67 6.17
N ALA A 84 -30.33 -4.50 6.53
CA ALA A 84 -30.84 -5.54 5.64
C ALA A 84 -31.52 -4.96 4.39
N VAL A 85 -32.29 -3.88 4.53
CA VAL A 85 -32.92 -3.19 3.40
C VAL A 85 -31.89 -2.50 2.52
N ALA A 86 -30.93 -1.79 3.12
CA ALA A 86 -29.84 -1.12 2.40
C ALA A 86 -28.98 -2.11 1.59
N ALA A 87 -28.80 -3.34 2.08
CA ALA A 87 -28.08 -4.39 1.35
C ALA A 87 -28.78 -4.80 0.04
N GLU A 88 -30.09 -4.58 -0.08
CA GLU A 88 -30.89 -4.84 -1.29
C GLU A 88 -30.82 -3.69 -2.31
N HIS A 89 -29.66 -3.08 -2.45
CA HIS A 89 -29.38 -1.96 -3.36
C HIS A 89 -29.87 -2.16 -4.82
N HIS A 90 -29.93 -3.40 -5.30
CA HIS A 90 -30.46 -3.77 -6.63
C HIS A 90 -31.95 -3.44 -6.82
N ARG A 91 -32.68 -3.13 -5.74
CA ARG A 91 -34.09 -2.73 -5.77
C ARG A 91 -34.29 -1.24 -6.05
N HIS A 92 -33.22 -0.45 -6.02
CA HIS A 92 -33.25 0.97 -6.35
C HIS A 92 -32.76 1.17 -7.80
N ASP A 93 -33.50 1.93 -8.59
CA ASP A 93 -33.09 2.31 -9.96
C ASP A 93 -32.27 3.61 -9.92
N PRO A 94 -30.95 3.57 -10.21
CA PRO A 94 -30.12 4.78 -10.24
C PRO A 94 -30.64 5.84 -11.21
N ARG A 95 -31.26 5.43 -12.32
CA ARG A 95 -31.77 6.36 -13.34
C ARG A 95 -32.97 7.13 -12.82
N ALA A 96 -33.95 6.43 -12.25
CA ALA A 96 -35.10 7.07 -11.62
C ALA A 96 -34.68 8.00 -10.47
N LEU A 97 -33.70 7.58 -9.65
CA LEU A 97 -33.17 8.39 -8.55
C LEU A 97 -32.50 9.66 -9.08
N ALA A 98 -31.66 9.57 -10.10
CA ALA A 98 -30.99 10.71 -10.73
C ALA A 98 -31.99 11.73 -11.31
N GLY A 99 -33.11 11.25 -11.88
CA GLY A 99 -34.19 12.11 -12.36
C GLY A 99 -34.81 12.96 -11.24
N ARG A 100 -35.06 12.36 -10.07
CA ARG A 100 -35.63 13.06 -8.90
C ARG A 100 -34.62 13.94 -8.16
N ALA A 101 -33.33 13.59 -8.19
CA ALA A 101 -32.25 14.37 -7.56
C ALA A 101 -32.20 15.83 -8.01
N ARG A 102 -32.66 16.12 -9.24
CA ARG A 102 -32.73 17.49 -9.81
C ARG A 102 -33.55 18.46 -8.95
N ALA A 103 -34.60 17.99 -8.29
CA ALA A 103 -35.47 18.85 -7.48
C ALA A 103 -34.81 19.29 -6.16
N ALA A 104 -33.94 18.45 -5.60
CA ALA A 104 -33.26 18.69 -4.32
C ALA A 104 -31.80 19.18 -4.50
N GLY A 105 -31.29 19.21 -5.73
CA GLY A 105 -29.89 19.51 -6.03
C GLY A 105 -28.90 18.40 -5.65
N ASN A 106 -29.36 17.30 -5.04
CA ASN A 106 -28.55 16.17 -4.61
C ASN A 106 -29.37 14.86 -4.59
N PRO A 107 -28.73 13.67 -4.67
CA PRO A 107 -29.43 12.39 -4.73
C PRO A 107 -29.90 11.86 -3.37
N VAL A 108 -29.49 12.46 -2.25
CA VAL A 108 -29.73 11.88 -0.92
C VAL A 108 -31.19 12.01 -0.50
N VAL A 109 -31.82 13.17 -0.75
CA VAL A 109 -33.24 13.37 -0.39
C VAL A 109 -34.18 12.32 -1.01
N PRO A 110 -34.17 12.09 -2.34
CA PRO A 110 -35.01 11.04 -2.91
C PRO A 110 -34.55 9.62 -2.53
N LEU A 111 -33.27 9.39 -2.23
CA LEU A 111 -32.78 8.10 -1.77
C LEU A 111 -33.34 7.76 -0.39
N VAL A 112 -33.29 8.72 0.54
CA VAL A 112 -33.81 8.58 1.90
C VAL A 112 -35.31 8.32 1.85
N ALA A 113 -36.06 8.99 0.98
CA ALA A 113 -37.48 8.71 0.79
C ALA A 113 -37.74 7.25 0.37
N ASP A 114 -36.98 6.75 -0.61
CA ASP A 114 -37.09 5.36 -1.09
C ASP A 114 -36.70 4.36 0.02
N LEU A 115 -35.58 4.61 0.71
CA LEU A 115 -35.08 3.75 1.79
C LEU A 115 -36.06 3.70 2.97
N THR A 116 -36.57 4.86 3.40
CA THR A 116 -37.57 4.95 4.47
C THR A 116 -38.84 4.18 4.12
N ALA A 117 -39.35 4.32 2.89
CA ALA A 117 -40.52 3.57 2.45
C ALA A 117 -40.25 2.05 2.42
N ALA A 118 -39.07 1.63 1.97
CA ALA A 118 -38.67 0.22 1.94
C ALA A 118 -38.48 -0.37 3.34
N VAL A 119 -37.96 0.41 4.29
CA VAL A 119 -37.84 0.02 5.70
C VAL A 119 -39.21 -0.04 6.36
N ALA A 120 -40.08 0.94 6.15
CA ALA A 120 -41.44 0.97 6.70
C ALA A 120 -42.27 -0.24 6.26
N ALA A 121 -42.06 -0.73 5.04
CA ALA A 121 -42.72 -1.94 4.55
C ALA A 121 -42.31 -3.22 5.31
N ARG A 122 -41.18 -3.22 6.03
CA ARG A 122 -40.73 -4.34 6.87
C ARG A 122 -40.96 -4.11 8.36
N ASP A 123 -40.67 -2.91 8.80
CA ASP A 123 -40.70 -2.48 10.19
C ASP A 123 -41.03 -0.98 10.22
N PRO A 124 -42.33 -0.63 10.42
CA PRO A 124 -42.77 0.76 10.49
C PRO A 124 -42.06 1.58 11.57
N GLU A 125 -41.68 0.96 12.69
CA GLU A 125 -40.99 1.65 13.79
C GLU A 125 -39.54 1.95 13.41
N ALA A 126 -38.86 1.03 12.72
CA ALA A 126 -37.49 1.25 12.24
C ALA A 126 -37.38 2.40 11.22
N ALA A 127 -38.45 2.70 10.47
CA ALA A 127 -38.46 3.76 9.46
C ALA A 127 -38.18 5.15 10.05
N GLY A 128 -38.59 5.39 11.30
CA GLY A 128 -38.31 6.65 12.01
C GLY A 128 -36.83 6.89 12.32
N HIS A 129 -35.98 5.85 12.19
CA HIS A 129 -34.54 5.94 12.45
C HIS A 129 -33.70 6.14 11.17
N VAL A 130 -34.29 6.02 9.98
CA VAL A 130 -33.59 6.26 8.70
C VAL A 130 -33.21 7.74 8.60
N HIS A 131 -31.94 8.03 8.25
CA HIS A 131 -31.40 9.39 8.08
C HIS A 131 -31.54 10.31 9.31
N ARG A 132 -31.89 9.78 10.48
CA ARG A 132 -32.33 10.60 11.61
C ARG A 132 -31.19 11.46 12.17
N GLY A 133 -31.33 12.78 12.03
CA GLY A 133 -30.38 13.78 12.54
C GLY A 133 -29.23 14.14 11.59
N ALA A 134 -29.04 13.37 10.51
CA ALA A 134 -28.05 13.66 9.49
C ALA A 134 -28.55 14.71 8.48
N THR A 135 -27.66 15.12 7.58
CA THR A 135 -27.98 15.94 6.41
C THR A 135 -27.53 15.27 5.12
N SER A 136 -28.03 15.73 3.97
CA SER A 136 -27.65 15.21 2.64
C SER A 136 -26.15 15.10 2.43
N GLN A 137 -25.39 16.11 2.87
CA GLN A 137 -23.94 16.13 2.69
C GLN A 137 -23.20 15.11 3.58
N ASP A 138 -23.73 14.76 4.76
CA ASP A 138 -23.12 13.72 5.61
C ASP A 138 -23.05 12.39 4.86
N ILE A 139 -24.14 12.05 4.19
CA ILE A 139 -24.29 10.79 3.46
C ILE A 139 -23.53 10.83 2.14
N LEU A 140 -23.65 11.91 1.36
CA LEU A 140 -22.98 12.00 0.06
C LEU A 140 -21.46 12.07 0.16
N ASP A 141 -20.91 12.85 1.09
CA ASP A 141 -19.45 12.96 1.24
C ASP A 141 -18.87 11.67 1.84
N THR A 142 -19.56 11.05 2.82
CA THR A 142 -19.14 9.72 3.33
C THR A 142 -19.17 8.66 2.22
N ALA A 143 -20.23 8.62 1.40
CA ALA A 143 -20.33 7.72 0.27
C ALA A 143 -19.24 7.97 -0.78
N THR A 144 -18.93 9.23 -1.05
CA THR A 144 -17.85 9.61 -1.95
C THR A 144 -16.50 9.11 -1.43
N MET A 145 -16.22 9.25 -0.14
CA MET A 145 -14.99 8.73 0.47
C MET A 145 -14.93 7.20 0.47
N LEU A 146 -16.06 6.49 0.66
CA LEU A 146 -16.13 5.04 0.48
C LEU A 146 -15.83 4.60 -0.96
N VAL A 147 -16.34 5.31 -1.96
CA VAL A 147 -16.03 5.05 -3.38
C VAL A 147 -14.55 5.31 -3.66
N CYS A 148 -14.01 6.43 -3.17
CA CYS A 148 -12.60 6.76 -3.29
C CYS A 148 -11.73 5.65 -2.67
N ALA A 149 -12.06 5.20 -1.46
CA ALA A 149 -11.33 4.14 -0.78
C ALA A 149 -11.27 2.85 -1.62
N ARG A 150 -12.42 2.38 -2.11
CA ARG A 150 -12.53 1.16 -2.93
C ARG A 150 -11.79 1.28 -4.26
N ALA A 151 -11.88 2.44 -4.92
CA ALA A 151 -11.20 2.70 -6.18
C ALA A 151 -9.67 2.76 -5.98
N LEU A 152 -9.20 3.47 -4.96
CA LEU A 152 -7.77 3.61 -4.67
C LEU A 152 -7.11 2.29 -4.29
N ASP A 153 -7.84 1.38 -3.63
CA ASP A 153 -7.32 0.04 -3.33
C ASP A 153 -6.91 -0.71 -4.61
N THR A 154 -7.68 -0.58 -5.70
CA THR A 154 -7.32 -1.16 -7.01
C THR A 154 -6.15 -0.42 -7.67
N VAL A 155 -6.14 0.91 -7.59
CA VAL A 155 -5.07 1.75 -8.18
C VAL A 155 -3.73 1.44 -7.52
N LEU A 156 -3.70 1.36 -6.19
CA LEU A 156 -2.50 1.09 -5.41
C LEU A 156 -1.91 -0.29 -5.73
N ALA A 157 -2.77 -1.32 -5.87
CA ALA A 157 -2.33 -2.65 -6.28
C ALA A 157 -1.70 -2.65 -7.69
N ASP A 158 -2.24 -1.87 -8.63
CA ASP A 158 -1.69 -1.73 -9.98
C ASP A 158 -0.35 -0.96 -9.99
N LEU A 159 -0.23 0.08 -9.14
CA LEU A 159 1.03 0.80 -8.94
C LEU A 159 2.11 -0.09 -8.33
N ASP A 160 1.76 -0.97 -7.39
CA ASP A 160 2.68 -1.96 -6.83
C ASP A 160 3.20 -2.93 -7.90
N ARG A 161 2.30 -3.51 -8.71
CA ARG A 161 2.71 -4.38 -9.83
C ARG A 161 3.61 -3.66 -10.83
N THR A 162 3.32 -2.39 -11.10
CA THR A 162 4.15 -1.54 -11.97
C THR A 162 5.53 -1.32 -11.37
N ALA A 163 5.62 -0.97 -10.08
CA ALA A 163 6.88 -0.72 -9.38
C ALA A 163 7.76 -1.98 -9.30
N ASP A 164 7.17 -3.15 -9.06
CA ASP A 164 7.87 -4.45 -9.01
C ASP A 164 8.40 -4.87 -10.38
N THR A 165 7.62 -4.64 -11.43
CA THR A 165 8.04 -4.93 -12.78
C THR A 165 9.17 -3.99 -13.21
N LEU A 166 9.04 -2.69 -12.92
CA LEU A 166 10.11 -1.72 -13.17
C LEU A 166 11.36 -1.99 -12.35
N HIS A 167 11.25 -2.54 -11.14
CA HIS A 167 12.40 -3.01 -10.36
C HIS A 167 13.19 -4.07 -11.14
N ARG A 168 12.50 -5.13 -11.59
CA ARG A 168 13.11 -6.22 -12.37
C ARG A 168 13.71 -5.71 -13.68
N THR A 169 12.99 -4.86 -14.41
CA THR A 169 13.46 -4.28 -15.67
C THR A 169 14.69 -3.39 -15.46
N ALA A 170 14.70 -2.54 -14.43
CA ALA A 170 15.83 -1.70 -14.11
C ALA A 170 17.07 -2.51 -13.71
N ALA A 171 16.89 -3.59 -12.93
CA ALA A 171 17.96 -4.50 -12.57
C ALA A 171 18.51 -5.26 -13.79
N ALA A 172 17.63 -5.84 -14.61
CA ALA A 172 18.02 -6.61 -15.80
C ALA A 172 18.76 -5.76 -16.85
N HIS A 173 18.40 -4.48 -16.95
CA HIS A 173 19.01 -3.55 -17.89
C HIS A 173 19.93 -2.51 -17.25
N ARG A 174 20.42 -2.79 -16.03
CA ARG A 174 21.29 -1.91 -15.25
C ARG A 174 22.37 -1.25 -16.10
N ASP A 175 23.04 -2.07 -16.91
CA ASP A 175 24.19 -1.70 -17.73
C ASP A 175 23.89 -1.77 -19.24
N THR A 176 22.63 -1.86 -19.67
CA THR A 176 22.28 -1.82 -21.11
C THR A 176 22.45 -0.39 -21.64
N PRO A 177 23.46 -0.10 -22.48
CA PRO A 177 23.75 1.26 -22.93
C PRO A 177 22.71 1.73 -23.95
N MET A 178 22.39 3.02 -23.91
CA MET A 178 21.53 3.70 -24.88
C MET A 178 21.93 5.16 -25.01
N ALA A 179 21.50 5.83 -26.08
CA ALA A 179 21.69 7.27 -26.22
C ALA A 179 20.86 8.05 -25.18
N GLY A 180 21.52 8.86 -24.36
CA GLY A 180 20.86 9.92 -23.61
C GLY A 180 20.30 10.96 -24.58
N ARG A 181 19.07 11.42 -24.32
CA ARG A 181 18.37 12.37 -25.21
C ARG A 181 17.99 13.62 -24.43
N THR A 182 18.45 14.78 -24.88
CA THR A 182 18.15 16.09 -24.30
C THR A 182 17.66 17.02 -25.40
N LEU A 183 16.51 17.68 -25.21
CA LEU A 183 15.91 18.55 -26.23
C LEU A 183 15.82 17.87 -27.61
N THR A 184 15.37 16.61 -27.62
CA THR A 184 15.24 15.72 -28.80
C THR A 184 16.55 15.27 -29.47
N GLN A 185 17.72 15.72 -29.01
CA GLN A 185 19.03 15.37 -29.58
C GLN A 185 19.78 14.33 -28.74
N HIS A 186 20.66 13.54 -29.37
CA HIS A 186 21.63 12.72 -28.65
C HIS A 186 22.58 13.62 -27.85
N ALA A 187 22.82 13.25 -26.59
CA ALA A 187 23.70 13.96 -25.67
C ALA A 187 24.92 13.09 -25.34
N VAL A 188 24.90 12.43 -24.19
CA VAL A 188 25.91 11.46 -23.74
C VAL A 188 25.26 10.08 -23.55
N PRO A 189 26.04 8.98 -23.52
CA PRO A 189 25.50 7.65 -23.24
C PRO A 189 24.84 7.60 -21.84
N THR A 190 23.80 6.78 -21.73
CA THR A 190 23.14 6.42 -20.46
C THR A 190 22.78 4.93 -20.50
N THR A 191 22.08 4.43 -19.47
CA THR A 191 21.58 3.05 -19.49
C THR A 191 20.05 3.00 -19.47
N PHE A 192 19.49 1.97 -20.10
CA PHE A 192 18.05 1.73 -20.01
C PHE A 192 17.62 1.44 -18.57
N GLY A 193 18.47 0.75 -17.79
CA GLY A 193 18.26 0.53 -16.37
C GLY A 193 18.07 1.82 -15.59
N LEU A 194 18.89 2.85 -15.84
CA LEU A 194 18.74 4.16 -15.19
C LEU A 194 17.41 4.83 -15.56
N LYS A 195 16.98 4.72 -16.82
CA LYS A 195 15.68 5.25 -17.25
C LYS A 195 14.51 4.54 -16.56
N ALA A 196 14.55 3.21 -16.51
CA ALA A 196 13.54 2.40 -15.83
C ALA A 196 13.52 2.64 -14.31
N ALA A 197 14.69 2.82 -13.68
CA ALA A 197 14.80 3.20 -12.27
C ALA A 197 14.16 4.57 -11.98
N GLY A 198 14.34 5.53 -12.90
CA GLY A 198 13.65 6.83 -12.83
C GLY A 198 12.12 6.70 -12.93
N TRP A 199 11.61 5.86 -13.84
CA TRP A 199 10.17 5.57 -13.92
C TRP A 199 9.67 4.95 -12.61
N ARG A 200 10.39 3.97 -12.06
CA ARG A 200 10.05 3.33 -10.78
C ARG A 200 9.97 4.35 -9.65
N SER A 201 10.93 5.28 -9.56
CA SER A 201 10.92 6.31 -8.52
C SER A 201 9.64 7.15 -8.56
N LEU A 202 9.23 7.58 -9.76
CA LEU A 202 8.00 8.37 -9.93
C LEU A 202 6.74 7.57 -9.52
N VAL A 203 6.68 6.28 -9.87
CA VAL A 203 5.58 5.39 -9.47
C VAL A 203 5.52 5.24 -7.94
N LEU A 204 6.67 5.06 -7.28
CA LEU A 204 6.72 4.97 -5.82
C LEU A 204 6.31 6.28 -5.13
N ASP A 205 6.75 7.43 -5.64
CA ASP A 205 6.34 8.74 -5.09
C ASP A 205 4.82 8.98 -5.24
N ALA A 206 4.25 8.60 -6.40
CA ALA A 206 2.82 8.66 -6.64
C ALA A 206 2.04 7.72 -5.70
N ARG A 207 2.53 6.49 -5.55
CA ARG A 207 1.95 5.49 -4.66
C ARG A 207 1.94 5.95 -3.21
N ASP A 208 3.05 6.48 -2.70
CA ASP A 208 3.15 6.92 -1.31
C ASP A 208 2.16 8.06 -1.01
N ARG A 209 2.00 9.00 -1.95
CA ARG A 209 1.01 10.08 -1.84
C ARG A 209 -0.43 9.56 -1.87
N LEU A 210 -0.74 8.64 -2.79
CA LEU A 210 -2.07 8.03 -2.87
C LEU A 210 -2.38 7.18 -1.62
N ALA A 211 -1.40 6.46 -1.09
CA ALA A 211 -1.54 5.66 0.13
C ALA A 211 -1.83 6.55 1.35
N ALA A 212 -1.12 7.68 1.46
CA ALA A 212 -1.38 8.66 2.51
C ALA A 212 -2.80 9.25 2.38
N ALA A 213 -3.19 9.70 1.18
CA ALA A 213 -4.54 10.22 0.93
C ALA A 213 -5.62 9.17 1.23
N ARG A 214 -5.42 7.92 0.81
CA ARG A 214 -6.32 6.78 1.07
C ARG A 214 -6.49 6.49 2.56
N THR A 215 -5.42 6.62 3.35
CA THR A 215 -5.47 6.38 4.80
C THR A 215 -6.17 7.54 5.52
N ALA A 216 -6.06 8.75 4.99
CA ALA A 216 -6.64 9.96 5.57
C ALA A 216 -8.12 10.21 5.21
N LEU A 217 -8.72 9.42 4.30
CA LEU A 217 -10.11 9.61 3.86
C LEU A 217 -11.08 9.60 5.06
N PRO A 218 -11.75 10.72 5.38
CA PRO A 218 -12.58 10.81 6.55
C PRO A 218 -14.04 10.45 6.28
N THR A 219 -14.75 9.97 7.30
CA THR A 219 -16.22 10.00 7.27
C THR A 219 -16.71 11.45 7.41
N GLN A 220 -17.89 11.79 6.89
CA GLN A 220 -18.53 13.09 7.10
C GLN A 220 -19.75 12.95 8.00
N LEU A 221 -19.75 13.65 9.14
CA LEU A 221 -20.94 13.79 9.98
C LEU A 221 -20.91 15.16 10.69
N GLY A 222 -21.85 16.02 10.33
CA GLY A 222 -22.00 17.35 10.92
C GLY A 222 -23.45 17.75 11.20
N GLY A 223 -24.44 17.01 10.69
CA GLY A 223 -25.83 17.43 10.75
C GLY A 223 -26.08 18.67 9.89
N ALA A 224 -27.18 19.38 10.12
CA ALA A 224 -27.65 20.43 9.21
C ALA A 224 -26.59 21.49 8.83
N ALA A 225 -25.79 21.94 9.80
CA ALA A 225 -24.80 23.02 9.65
C ALA A 225 -23.51 22.77 10.47
N GLY A 226 -23.06 21.51 10.56
CA GLY A 226 -21.80 21.18 11.23
C GLY A 226 -21.81 21.14 12.77
N THR A 227 -22.97 21.32 13.40
CA THR A 227 -23.08 21.38 14.88
C THR A 227 -23.49 20.08 15.55
N LEU A 228 -23.97 19.08 14.77
CA LEU A 228 -24.50 17.80 15.28
C LEU A 228 -25.70 17.95 16.24
N ALA A 229 -26.30 19.15 16.34
CA ALA A 229 -27.31 19.47 17.36
C ALA A 229 -28.54 18.54 17.34
N ALA A 230 -28.96 18.10 16.16
CA ALA A 230 -30.10 17.20 16.02
C ALA A 230 -29.90 15.88 16.79
N PHE A 231 -28.68 15.33 16.81
CA PHE A 231 -28.39 14.09 17.53
C PHE A 231 -28.53 14.25 19.05
N HIS A 232 -28.18 15.42 19.58
CA HIS A 232 -28.42 15.75 20.99
C HIS A 232 -29.91 15.94 21.31
N ALA A 233 -30.69 16.44 20.35
CA ALA A 233 -32.13 16.63 20.52
C ALA A 233 -32.90 15.29 20.57
N TYR A 234 -32.47 14.27 19.82
CA TYR A 234 -33.10 12.95 19.83
C TYR A 234 -32.71 12.10 21.05
N ALA A 235 -31.51 12.29 21.60
CA ALA A 235 -30.98 11.45 22.69
C ALA A 235 -31.93 11.25 23.91
N PRO A 236 -32.63 12.28 24.43
CA PRO A 236 -33.57 12.09 25.55
C PRO A 236 -34.77 11.21 25.19
N ALA A 237 -35.28 11.29 23.96
CA ALA A 237 -36.41 10.49 23.51
C ALA A 237 -36.04 9.00 23.38
N ASP A 238 -34.78 8.71 23.08
CA ASP A 238 -34.25 7.35 22.92
C ASP A 238 -33.71 6.76 24.25
N GLY A 239 -33.80 7.50 25.36
CA GLY A 239 -33.29 7.06 26.66
C GLY A 239 -31.76 7.09 26.79
N ALA A 240 -31.06 7.74 25.86
CA ALA A 240 -29.60 7.89 25.91
C ALA A 240 -29.20 8.97 26.93
N PRO A 241 -28.13 8.76 27.71
CA PRO A 241 -27.65 9.75 28.67
C PRO A 241 -27.22 11.03 27.97
N ARG A 242 -27.61 12.18 28.52
CA ARG A 242 -27.12 13.48 28.06
C ARG A 242 -25.61 13.54 28.27
N ALA A 243 -24.88 13.79 27.19
CA ALA A 243 -23.44 13.99 27.21
C ALA A 243 -23.09 15.08 26.21
N ASP A 244 -22.26 16.03 26.63
CA ASP A 244 -21.85 17.17 25.80
C ASP A 244 -20.99 16.71 24.61
N ASP A 245 -20.33 15.56 24.73
CA ASP A 245 -19.48 14.95 23.71
C ASP A 245 -20.20 13.92 22.81
N LEU A 246 -21.53 13.77 22.94
CA LEU A 246 -22.31 12.74 22.22
C LEU A 246 -22.07 12.79 20.70
N GLY A 247 -22.12 13.97 20.08
CA GLY A 247 -21.85 14.13 18.65
C GLY A 247 -20.45 13.65 18.25
N VAL A 248 -19.43 13.94 19.06
CA VAL A 248 -18.04 13.52 18.81
C VAL A 248 -17.90 12.00 18.92
N ARG A 249 -18.52 11.40 19.95
CA ARG A 249 -18.57 9.94 20.10
C ARG A 249 -19.29 9.26 18.94
N LEU A 250 -20.39 9.85 18.45
CA LEU A 250 -21.12 9.35 17.30
C LEU A 250 -20.28 9.40 16.03
N LEU A 251 -19.58 10.50 15.78
CA LEU A 251 -18.65 10.62 14.65
C LEU A 251 -17.55 9.55 14.71
N ALA A 252 -16.92 9.35 15.87
CA ALA A 252 -15.89 8.32 16.05
C ALA A 252 -16.45 6.90 15.81
N ARG A 253 -17.67 6.62 16.28
CA ARG A 253 -18.33 5.34 16.02
C ARG A 253 -18.70 5.18 14.54
N TYR A 254 -19.20 6.23 13.90
CA TYR A 254 -19.56 6.21 12.49
C TYR A 254 -18.34 6.00 11.58
N ALA A 255 -17.20 6.61 11.92
CA ALA A 255 -15.92 6.32 11.29
C ALA A 255 -15.54 4.83 11.41
N ALA A 256 -15.70 4.23 12.60
CA ALA A 256 -15.46 2.81 12.79
C ALA A 256 -16.42 1.90 11.99
N GLU A 257 -17.70 2.26 11.86
CA GLU A 257 -18.69 1.53 11.07
C GLU A 257 -18.44 1.59 9.56
N THR A 258 -17.85 2.68 9.08
CA THR A 258 -17.53 2.90 7.66
C THR A 258 -16.12 2.41 7.30
N GLY A 259 -15.23 2.26 8.29
CA GLY A 259 -13.80 1.97 8.07
C GLY A 259 -13.02 3.18 7.55
N LEU A 260 -13.58 4.39 7.64
CA LEU A 260 -12.93 5.65 7.28
C LEU A 260 -12.31 6.33 8.50
N ALA A 261 -11.47 7.34 8.27
CA ALA A 261 -10.88 8.12 9.36
C ALA A 261 -11.94 8.97 10.08
N ALA A 262 -11.76 9.16 11.39
CA ALA A 262 -12.53 10.12 12.16
C ALA A 262 -11.88 11.51 12.00
N PRO A 263 -12.54 12.49 11.37
CA PRO A 263 -11.99 13.83 11.27
C PRO A 263 -12.10 14.56 12.61
N ALA A 264 -11.23 15.57 12.81
CA ALA A 264 -11.28 16.40 14.01
C ALA A 264 -12.53 17.31 14.07
N LEU A 265 -13.01 17.73 12.89
CA LEU A 265 -14.20 18.58 12.73
C LEU A 265 -15.03 18.06 11.54
N PRO A 266 -16.36 18.32 11.53
CA PRO A 266 -17.14 18.19 10.31
C PRO A 266 -16.53 19.05 9.20
N TRP A 267 -16.44 18.50 7.99
CA TRP A 267 -15.67 19.11 6.90
C TRP A 267 -16.55 19.49 5.70
N HIS A 268 -17.81 19.89 5.96
CA HIS A 268 -18.76 20.31 4.91
C HIS A 268 -18.17 21.39 3.99
N THR A 269 -17.41 22.34 4.55
CA THR A 269 -16.69 23.40 3.81
C THR A 269 -15.18 23.37 4.01
N LEU A 270 -14.66 22.38 4.73
CA LEU A 270 -13.22 22.15 4.90
C LEU A 270 -12.73 21.10 3.90
N ARG A 271 -12.69 21.46 2.61
CA ARG A 271 -12.55 20.52 1.48
C ARG A 271 -11.14 19.92 1.29
N THR A 272 -10.30 19.94 2.34
CA THR A 272 -8.95 19.37 2.34
C THR A 272 -8.90 17.92 1.84
N PRO A 273 -9.79 16.99 2.25
CA PRO A 273 -9.76 15.61 1.75
C PRO A 273 -9.89 15.51 0.21
N VAL A 274 -10.73 16.37 -0.39
CA VAL A 274 -10.93 16.42 -1.85
C VAL A 274 -9.72 17.02 -2.55
N ALA A 275 -9.11 18.07 -1.98
CA ALA A 275 -7.90 18.68 -2.52
C ALA A 275 -6.68 17.74 -2.46
N ASP A 276 -6.50 17.02 -1.36
CA ASP A 276 -5.41 16.04 -1.21
C ASP A 276 -5.55 14.89 -2.22
N LEU A 277 -6.78 14.39 -2.40
CA LEU A 277 -7.10 13.42 -3.45
C LEU A 277 -6.78 13.96 -4.85
N ALA A 278 -7.20 15.19 -5.16
CA ALA A 278 -6.95 15.83 -6.45
C ALA A 278 -5.44 15.89 -6.75
N GLY A 279 -4.64 16.31 -5.77
CA GLY A 279 -3.19 16.38 -5.90
C GLY A 279 -2.52 15.03 -6.08
N ALA A 280 -2.93 14.03 -5.30
CA ALA A 280 -2.39 12.68 -5.40
C ALA A 280 -2.75 12.00 -6.75
N LEU A 281 -3.99 12.17 -7.23
CA LEU A 281 -4.43 11.66 -8.52
C LEU A 281 -3.71 12.35 -9.69
N ALA A 282 -3.56 13.68 -9.67
CA ALA A 282 -2.83 14.42 -10.69
C ALA A 282 -1.34 14.06 -10.73
N CYS A 283 -0.71 13.91 -9.56
CA CYS A 283 0.68 13.45 -9.45
C CYS A 283 0.84 12.04 -10.06
N THR A 284 -0.09 11.14 -9.76
CA THR A 284 -0.09 9.77 -10.30
C THR A 284 -0.23 9.76 -11.82
N ALA A 285 -1.20 10.51 -12.37
CA ALA A 285 -1.39 10.64 -13.80
C ALA A 285 -0.12 11.18 -14.50
N GLY A 286 0.54 12.18 -13.91
CA GLY A 286 1.80 12.72 -14.42
C GLY A 286 2.95 11.71 -14.38
N ALA A 287 3.11 10.97 -13.28
CA ALA A 287 4.13 9.95 -13.10
C ALA A 287 4.03 8.84 -14.17
N LEU A 288 2.82 8.30 -14.36
CA LEU A 288 2.55 7.29 -15.39
C LEU A 288 2.68 7.88 -16.80
N GLY A 289 2.23 9.13 -16.98
CA GLY A 289 2.34 9.87 -18.23
C GLY A 289 3.79 10.06 -18.70
N LYS A 290 4.73 10.27 -17.77
CA LYS A 290 6.17 10.36 -18.07
C LYS A 290 6.68 9.06 -18.67
N LEU A 291 6.39 7.92 -18.03
CA LEU A 291 6.74 6.60 -18.55
C LEU A 291 6.14 6.39 -19.95
N ALA A 292 4.86 6.70 -20.11
CA ALA A 292 4.17 6.53 -21.39
C ALA A 292 4.77 7.41 -22.50
N ALA A 293 5.08 8.67 -22.21
CA ALA A 293 5.73 9.58 -23.17
C ALA A 293 7.09 9.04 -23.64
N ASP A 294 7.90 8.51 -22.73
CA ASP A 294 9.16 7.88 -23.11
C ASP A 294 8.93 6.63 -23.99
N VAL A 295 7.96 5.78 -23.64
CA VAL A 295 7.64 4.58 -24.45
C VAL A 295 7.19 4.97 -25.86
N LEU A 296 6.35 5.99 -26.00
CA LEU A 296 5.91 6.48 -27.32
C LEU A 296 7.09 6.91 -28.19
N VAL A 297 8.04 7.65 -27.62
CA VAL A 297 9.24 8.10 -28.35
C VAL A 297 10.16 6.92 -28.66
N LEU A 298 10.40 6.02 -27.71
CA LEU A 298 11.33 4.91 -27.89
C LEU A 298 10.79 3.79 -28.79
N SER A 299 9.47 3.73 -28.99
CA SER A 299 8.82 2.74 -29.85
C SER A 299 8.59 3.22 -31.29
N ARG A 300 8.83 4.50 -31.59
CA ARG A 300 8.65 5.03 -32.96
C ARG A 300 9.59 4.33 -33.94
N THR A 301 9.19 4.23 -35.20
CA THR A 301 9.89 3.47 -36.25
C THR A 301 11.38 3.76 -36.35
N GLU A 302 11.76 5.03 -36.27
CA GLU A 302 13.15 5.48 -36.45
C GLU A 302 14.03 5.12 -35.23
N THR A 303 13.42 5.02 -34.04
CA THR A 303 14.12 4.66 -32.79
C THR A 303 14.05 3.15 -32.55
N GLY A 304 12.85 2.59 -32.40
CA GLY A 304 12.60 1.15 -32.31
C GLY A 304 13.27 0.44 -31.12
N GLU A 305 13.68 1.17 -30.09
CA GLU A 305 14.39 0.65 -28.90
C GLU A 305 13.45 -0.12 -27.98
N LEU A 306 12.16 0.22 -27.98
CA LEU A 306 11.10 -0.45 -27.24
C LEU A 306 9.98 -0.92 -28.18
N ALA A 307 9.18 -1.89 -27.71
CA ALA A 307 7.92 -2.26 -28.33
C ALA A 307 6.90 -2.74 -27.30
N GLU A 308 5.63 -2.37 -27.51
CA GLU A 308 4.49 -2.86 -26.71
C GLU A 308 3.94 -4.16 -27.31
N GLY A 309 3.80 -5.22 -26.50
CA GLY A 309 3.23 -6.51 -26.91
C GLY A 309 4.04 -7.23 -28.00
N SER A 310 3.55 -8.33 -28.59
CA SER A 310 4.28 -9.13 -29.61
C SER A 310 4.26 -8.53 -31.04
N GLY A 311 3.44 -7.50 -31.29
CA GLY A 311 3.19 -6.94 -32.62
C GLY A 311 2.09 -7.68 -33.39
N GLY A 312 1.48 -7.02 -34.39
CA GLY A 312 0.61 -7.69 -35.38
C GLY A 312 -0.90 -7.63 -35.19
N GLY A 313 -1.48 -6.49 -34.77
CA GLY A 313 -2.95 -6.34 -34.65
C GLY A 313 -3.66 -5.77 -35.89
N SER A 314 -2.93 -5.23 -36.87
CA SER A 314 -3.53 -4.55 -38.03
C SER A 314 -3.47 -5.45 -39.26
N SER A 315 -4.64 -5.90 -39.74
CA SER A 315 -4.78 -6.76 -40.92
C SER A 315 -4.14 -6.18 -42.19
N ALA A 316 -4.04 -4.86 -42.30
CA ALA A 316 -3.47 -4.16 -43.45
C ALA A 316 -1.92 -4.04 -43.46
N MET A 317 -1.25 -4.12 -42.30
CA MET A 317 0.21 -3.92 -42.20
C MET A 317 0.80 -4.80 -41.07
N PRO A 318 1.42 -5.94 -41.41
CA PRO A 318 1.93 -6.91 -40.42
C PRO A 318 2.94 -6.33 -39.43
N HIS A 319 3.69 -5.29 -39.81
CA HIS A 319 4.71 -4.64 -38.98
C HIS A 319 4.16 -3.51 -38.10
N LYS A 320 2.90 -3.08 -38.26
CA LYS A 320 2.32 -1.94 -37.54
C LYS A 320 1.87 -2.37 -36.13
N ALA A 321 2.76 -2.15 -35.15
CA ALA A 321 2.50 -2.34 -33.73
C ALA A 321 2.35 -0.98 -33.04
N ASN A 322 1.12 -0.48 -32.91
CA ASN A 322 0.85 0.79 -32.24
C ASN A 322 1.05 0.63 -30.71
N PRO A 323 1.71 1.60 -30.03
CA PRO A 323 1.83 1.62 -28.57
C PRO A 323 0.53 2.11 -27.91
N VAL A 324 -0.52 1.29 -27.95
CA VAL A 324 -1.88 1.66 -27.55
C VAL A 324 -1.97 2.00 -26.07
N ARG A 325 -1.42 1.18 -25.16
CA ARG A 325 -1.50 1.44 -23.71
C ARG A 325 -0.73 2.70 -23.35
N ALA A 326 0.45 2.90 -23.93
CA ALA A 326 1.18 4.16 -23.73
C ALA A 326 0.36 5.37 -24.22
N THR A 327 -0.40 5.22 -25.32
CA THR A 327 -1.31 6.28 -25.80
C THR A 327 -2.44 6.56 -24.82
N LEU A 328 -3.07 5.53 -24.25
CA LEU A 328 -4.16 5.67 -23.27
C LEU A 328 -3.68 6.33 -21.97
N ILE A 329 -2.55 5.89 -21.42
CA ILE A 329 -1.93 6.48 -20.22
C ILE A 329 -1.60 7.96 -20.47
N ALA A 330 -0.99 8.27 -21.62
CA ALA A 330 -0.64 9.64 -21.96
C ALA A 330 -1.91 10.53 -22.17
N GLY A 331 -3.02 9.94 -22.61
CA GLY A 331 -4.31 10.62 -22.68
C GLY A 331 -4.86 10.98 -21.30
N ALA A 332 -4.80 10.06 -20.33
CA ALA A 332 -5.20 10.32 -18.95
C ALA A 332 -4.32 11.42 -18.31
N ALA A 333 -3.00 11.38 -18.52
CA ALA A 333 -2.04 12.36 -18.00
C ALA A 333 -2.31 13.80 -18.46
N ARG A 334 -3.02 14.00 -19.58
CA ARG A 334 -3.41 15.32 -20.09
C ARG A 334 -4.75 15.82 -19.58
N GLN A 335 -5.60 14.92 -19.08
CA GLN A 335 -6.96 15.26 -18.63
C GLN A 335 -7.03 15.50 -17.13
N VAL A 336 -6.41 14.63 -16.33
CA VAL A 336 -6.51 14.65 -14.86
C VAL A 336 -6.05 15.99 -14.25
N PRO A 337 -4.98 16.67 -14.71
CA PRO A 337 -4.59 17.96 -14.15
C PRO A 337 -5.69 19.03 -14.22
N ALA A 338 -6.48 19.06 -15.30
CA ALA A 338 -7.58 20.01 -15.45
C ALA A 338 -8.75 19.67 -14.50
N LEU A 339 -9.04 18.38 -14.32
CA LEU A 339 -10.04 17.93 -13.33
C LEU A 339 -9.61 18.29 -11.91
N ALA A 340 -8.33 18.08 -11.59
CA ALA A 340 -7.77 18.47 -10.28
C ALA A 340 -7.84 19.99 -10.06
N ALA A 341 -7.66 20.81 -11.09
CA ALA A 341 -7.82 22.26 -10.98
C ALA A 341 -9.25 22.67 -10.58
N VAL A 342 -10.28 21.98 -11.10
CA VAL A 342 -11.68 22.19 -10.69
C VAL A 342 -11.87 21.82 -9.21
N LEU A 343 -11.29 20.70 -8.77
CA LEU A 343 -11.36 20.27 -7.37
C LEU A 343 -10.66 21.24 -6.42
N TYR A 344 -9.48 21.77 -6.79
CA TYR A 344 -8.82 22.81 -6.02
C TYR A 344 -9.63 24.11 -5.96
N GLY A 345 -10.31 24.48 -7.05
CA GLY A 345 -11.21 25.62 -7.06
C GLY A 345 -12.38 25.48 -6.08
N SER A 346 -12.76 24.25 -5.75
CA SER A 346 -13.86 23.94 -4.81
C SER A 346 -13.45 24.10 -3.33
N LEU A 347 -12.18 24.36 -3.03
CA LEU A 347 -11.72 24.72 -1.67
C LEU A 347 -12.34 26.03 -1.17
N ALA A 348 -12.64 26.96 -2.08
CA ALA A 348 -13.36 28.19 -1.77
C ALA A 348 -14.86 27.86 -1.62
N ALA A 349 -15.20 27.22 -0.50
CA ALA A 349 -16.56 26.83 -0.12
C ALA A 349 -17.10 27.79 0.95
N GLU A 350 -18.10 28.59 0.58
CA GLU A 350 -18.74 29.55 1.47
C GLU A 350 -19.68 28.90 2.51
N ASP A 351 -19.82 29.59 3.66
CA ASP A 351 -20.69 29.25 4.79
C ASP A 351 -20.55 27.78 5.27
N GLU A 352 -21.65 27.17 5.74
CA GLU A 352 -21.66 25.78 6.23
C GLU A 352 -22.04 24.75 5.14
N ARG A 353 -22.48 25.20 3.96
CA ARG A 353 -22.66 24.38 2.74
C ARG A 353 -22.71 25.29 1.50
N PRO A 354 -21.80 25.11 0.52
CA PRO A 354 -21.66 26.05 -0.58
C PRO A 354 -22.64 25.75 -1.71
N ALA A 355 -23.20 26.80 -2.31
CA ALA A 355 -24.16 26.75 -3.41
C ALA A 355 -23.46 26.67 -4.77
N GLY A 356 -22.63 25.63 -4.96
CA GLY A 356 -22.00 25.35 -6.24
C GLY A 356 -20.67 24.62 -6.10
N ALA A 357 -19.77 25.12 -5.25
CA ALA A 357 -18.43 24.55 -5.07
C ALA A 357 -18.49 23.05 -4.73
N TRP A 358 -19.34 22.66 -3.78
CA TRP A 358 -19.56 21.24 -3.42
C TRP A 358 -20.10 20.40 -4.59
N HIS A 359 -21.04 20.94 -5.37
CA HIS A 359 -21.65 20.24 -6.52
C HIS A 359 -20.65 20.05 -7.67
N ALA A 360 -19.68 20.97 -7.80
CA ALA A 360 -18.63 20.91 -8.80
C ALA A 360 -17.60 19.80 -8.54
N GLU A 361 -17.58 19.19 -7.35
CA GLU A 361 -16.62 18.15 -6.98
C GLU A 361 -16.97 16.76 -7.54
N TRP A 362 -18.26 16.40 -7.54
CA TRP A 362 -18.68 14.99 -7.65
C TRP A 362 -18.27 14.34 -8.97
N GLN A 363 -18.52 15.01 -10.09
CA GLN A 363 -18.22 14.48 -11.41
C GLN A 363 -16.71 14.51 -11.73
N PRO A 364 -15.97 15.62 -11.52
CA PRO A 364 -14.53 15.66 -11.78
C PRO A 364 -13.72 14.69 -10.91
N LEU A 365 -14.08 14.52 -9.63
CA LEU A 365 -13.41 13.56 -8.75
C LEU A 365 -13.62 12.13 -9.25
N ARG A 366 -14.85 11.78 -9.60
CA ARG A 366 -15.19 10.46 -10.16
C ARG A 366 -14.42 10.18 -11.45
N GLU A 367 -14.36 11.16 -12.36
CA GLU A 367 -13.65 11.00 -13.63
C GLU A 367 -12.14 10.91 -13.43
N ALA A 368 -11.56 11.68 -12.50
CA ALA A 368 -10.14 11.59 -12.16
C ALA A 368 -9.78 10.20 -11.61
N LEU A 369 -10.62 9.62 -10.75
CA LEU A 369 -10.45 8.24 -10.27
C LEU A 369 -10.48 7.22 -11.42
N ARG A 370 -11.47 7.33 -12.32
CA ARG A 370 -11.59 6.44 -13.49
C ARG A 370 -10.35 6.52 -14.39
N LEU A 371 -9.95 7.72 -14.78
CA LEU A 371 -8.79 7.95 -15.65
C LEU A 371 -7.49 7.43 -15.01
N VAL A 372 -7.27 7.70 -13.73
CA VAL A 372 -6.07 7.22 -13.02
C VAL A 372 -6.08 5.71 -12.85
N GLY A 373 -7.20 5.09 -12.46
CA GLY A 373 -7.28 3.64 -12.32
C GLY A 373 -7.12 2.91 -13.65
N GLY A 374 -7.69 3.44 -14.72
CA GLY A 374 -7.45 2.95 -16.08
C GLY A 374 -5.97 3.03 -16.48
N ALA A 375 -5.35 4.19 -16.24
CA ALA A 375 -3.93 4.41 -16.52
C ALA A 375 -3.01 3.51 -15.67
N ALA A 376 -3.35 3.26 -14.40
CA ALA A 376 -2.57 2.39 -13.51
C ALA A 376 -2.62 0.93 -14.00
N ARG A 377 -3.81 0.42 -14.35
CA ARG A 377 -3.98 -0.90 -14.99
C ARG A 377 -3.14 -1.01 -16.25
N ASP A 378 -3.26 -0.04 -17.15
CA ASP A 378 -2.52 -0.03 -18.41
C ASP A 378 -1.01 0.08 -18.20
N ALA A 379 -0.54 0.79 -17.17
CA ALA A 379 0.87 0.87 -16.83
C ALA A 379 1.41 -0.46 -16.31
N ALA A 380 0.64 -1.17 -15.48
CA ALA A 380 1.00 -2.49 -15.00
C ALA A 380 1.15 -3.48 -16.16
N ASP A 381 0.19 -3.50 -17.09
CA ASP A 381 0.23 -4.37 -18.27
C ASP A 381 1.33 -3.96 -19.26
N LEU A 382 1.49 -2.65 -19.51
CA LEU A 382 2.52 -2.11 -20.39
C LEU A 382 3.91 -2.50 -19.90
N THR A 383 4.20 -2.29 -18.61
CA THR A 383 5.52 -2.60 -18.05
C THR A 383 5.79 -4.11 -18.03
N ALA A 384 4.78 -4.94 -17.77
CA ALA A 384 4.90 -6.39 -17.79
C ALA A 384 5.18 -6.94 -19.20
N GLY A 385 4.58 -6.34 -20.23
CA GLY A 385 4.73 -6.72 -21.62
C GLY A 385 5.76 -5.94 -22.43
N LEU A 386 6.53 -5.05 -21.80
CA LEU A 386 7.44 -4.15 -22.49
C LEU A 386 8.65 -4.91 -23.05
N ARG A 387 8.83 -4.90 -24.37
CA ARG A 387 10.00 -5.51 -25.01
C ARG A 387 11.11 -4.48 -25.17
N VAL A 388 12.25 -4.76 -24.57
CA VAL A 388 13.48 -3.97 -24.68
C VAL A 388 14.35 -4.55 -25.79
N ARG A 389 14.93 -3.71 -26.65
CA ARG A 389 15.84 -4.14 -27.73
C ARG A 389 17.25 -3.58 -27.55
N PRO A 390 18.11 -4.23 -26.72
CA PRO A 390 19.48 -3.78 -26.47
C PRO A 390 20.32 -3.58 -27.73
N SER A 391 20.18 -4.47 -28.73
CA SER A 391 20.90 -4.32 -30.00
C SER A 391 20.54 -3.03 -30.73
N ARG A 392 19.24 -2.70 -30.78
CA ARG A 392 18.77 -1.45 -31.40
C ARG A 392 19.22 -0.21 -30.62
N MET A 393 19.25 -0.29 -29.29
CA MET A 393 19.81 0.78 -28.45
C MET A 393 21.29 1.01 -28.75
N ARG A 394 22.06 -0.07 -28.96
CA ARG A 394 23.46 0.03 -29.36
C ARG A 394 23.62 0.65 -30.76
N GLU A 395 22.86 0.18 -31.75
CA GLU A 395 22.87 0.76 -33.11
C GLU A 395 22.59 2.27 -33.10
N ASN A 396 21.56 2.70 -32.37
CA ASN A 396 21.21 4.12 -32.27
C ASN A 396 22.28 4.92 -31.53
N LEU A 397 22.94 4.34 -30.53
CA LEU A 397 24.03 4.98 -29.81
C LEU A 397 25.23 5.26 -30.74
N ASP A 398 25.47 4.37 -31.71
CA ASP A 398 26.54 4.49 -32.69
C ASP A 398 26.21 5.47 -33.84
N ALA A 399 24.95 5.91 -33.98
CA ALA A 399 24.48 6.74 -35.10
C ALA A 399 25.17 8.10 -35.25
N THR A 400 25.91 8.56 -34.24
CA THR A 400 26.67 9.83 -34.26
C THR A 400 28.13 9.65 -34.65
N GLY A 401 28.56 8.44 -35.03
CA GLY A 401 29.95 8.17 -35.43
C GLY A 401 30.98 8.44 -34.33
N GLY A 402 30.61 8.24 -33.06
CA GLY A 402 31.47 8.51 -31.90
C GLY A 402 31.37 9.92 -31.32
N LEU A 403 30.59 10.83 -31.93
CA LEU A 403 30.42 12.19 -31.38
C LEU A 403 29.65 12.22 -30.05
N VAL A 404 28.86 11.19 -29.73
CA VAL A 404 28.15 11.06 -28.44
C VAL A 404 29.10 11.01 -27.22
N VAL A 405 30.39 10.72 -27.42
CA VAL A 405 31.43 10.76 -26.36
C VAL A 405 32.38 11.96 -26.50
N SER A 406 31.98 12.99 -27.25
CA SER A 406 32.80 14.20 -27.48
C SER A 406 33.33 14.82 -26.19
N GLU A 407 32.54 14.85 -25.12
CA GLU A 407 32.98 15.37 -23.82
C GLU A 407 34.16 14.57 -23.24
N ARG A 408 34.10 13.23 -23.31
CA ARG A 408 35.18 12.33 -22.87
C ARG A 408 36.46 12.56 -23.67
N LEU A 409 36.32 12.74 -24.99
CA LEU A 409 37.43 13.02 -25.90
C LEU A 409 38.08 14.38 -25.57
N VAL A 410 37.29 15.44 -25.38
CA VAL A 410 37.81 16.75 -24.97
C VAL A 410 38.52 16.65 -23.63
N ALA A 411 37.98 15.93 -22.64
CA ALA A 411 38.62 15.78 -21.34
C ALA A 411 39.98 15.06 -21.44
N ALA A 412 40.05 13.98 -22.22
CA ALA A 412 41.30 13.24 -22.45
C ALA A 412 42.35 14.08 -23.20
N LEU A 413 41.93 14.81 -24.24
CA LEU A 413 42.80 15.69 -25.02
C LEU A 413 43.26 16.90 -24.22
N ALA A 414 42.39 17.49 -23.41
CA ALA A 414 42.67 18.69 -22.63
C ALA A 414 43.76 18.46 -21.57
N ALA A 415 43.91 17.23 -21.07
CA ALA A 415 45.00 16.85 -20.18
C ALA A 415 46.38 16.93 -20.85
N LEU A 416 46.43 16.93 -22.19
CA LEU A 416 47.65 16.98 -22.98
C LEU A 416 47.87 18.36 -23.61
N THR A 417 46.85 18.94 -24.23
CA THR A 417 46.97 20.15 -25.07
C THR A 417 46.33 21.40 -24.45
N GLY A 418 45.64 21.25 -23.32
CA GLY A 418 44.80 22.30 -22.75
C GLY A 418 43.41 22.36 -23.40
N ARG A 419 42.42 22.84 -22.63
CA ARG A 419 40.99 22.78 -22.98
C ARG A 419 40.65 23.44 -24.32
N ALA A 420 41.22 24.62 -24.61
CA ALA A 420 40.93 25.37 -25.82
C ALA A 420 41.46 24.68 -27.09
N ALA A 421 42.67 24.10 -27.01
CA ALA A 421 43.25 23.34 -28.12
C ALA A 421 42.49 22.05 -28.36
N ALA A 422 42.23 21.26 -27.30
CA ALA A 422 41.44 20.03 -27.36
C ALA A 422 40.09 20.22 -28.06
N ARG A 423 39.37 21.31 -27.75
CA ARG A 423 38.09 21.62 -28.38
C ARG A 423 38.24 21.95 -29.86
N ARG A 424 39.23 22.77 -30.24
CA ARG A 424 39.49 23.08 -31.65
C ARG A 424 39.84 21.83 -32.46
N THR A 425 40.69 20.95 -31.92
CA THR A 425 41.07 19.69 -32.57
C THR A 425 39.86 18.78 -32.79
N LEU A 426 39.02 18.59 -31.75
CA LEU A 426 37.81 17.77 -31.90
C LEU A 426 36.80 18.41 -32.87
N ASP A 427 36.58 19.72 -32.82
CA ASP A 427 35.66 20.40 -33.74
C ASP A 427 36.16 20.27 -35.21
N ALA A 428 37.47 20.35 -35.44
CA ALA A 428 38.06 20.14 -36.77
C ALA A 428 37.90 18.68 -37.24
N ALA A 429 38.16 17.71 -36.36
CA ALA A 429 37.98 16.30 -36.66
C ALA A 429 36.50 15.94 -36.92
N ALA A 430 35.58 16.48 -36.13
CA ALA A 430 34.14 16.28 -36.30
C ALA A 430 33.64 16.85 -37.63
N ARG A 431 34.08 18.06 -38.02
CA ARG A 431 33.79 18.64 -39.34
C ARG A 431 34.31 17.75 -40.45
N ARG A 432 35.57 17.33 -40.37
CA ARG A 432 36.18 16.44 -41.36
C ARG A 432 35.44 15.10 -41.49
N ALA A 433 35.08 14.48 -40.37
CA ALA A 433 34.33 13.23 -40.37
C ALA A 433 32.96 13.38 -41.05
N ALA A 434 32.29 14.53 -40.85
CA ALA A 434 31.02 14.84 -41.50
C ALA A 434 31.17 15.17 -42.99
N ASP A 435 32.14 16.01 -43.36
CA ASP A 435 32.32 16.52 -44.72
C ASP A 435 32.92 15.46 -45.66
N GLU A 436 33.87 14.64 -45.18
CA GLU A 436 34.59 13.64 -45.97
C GLU A 436 34.05 12.21 -45.79
N GLY A 437 33.14 11.98 -44.83
CA GLY A 437 32.60 10.65 -44.54
C GLY A 437 33.62 9.67 -43.95
N VAL A 438 34.69 10.18 -43.33
CA VAL A 438 35.74 9.37 -42.69
C VAL A 438 35.42 9.07 -41.22
N PRO A 439 35.86 7.93 -40.67
CA PRO A 439 35.73 7.63 -39.24
C PRO A 439 36.31 8.72 -38.34
N LEU A 440 35.67 9.00 -37.20
CA LEU A 440 36.09 10.06 -36.27
C LEU A 440 37.48 9.80 -35.68
N ASP A 441 37.88 8.54 -35.50
CA ASP A 441 39.24 8.18 -35.06
C ASP A 441 40.30 8.53 -36.09
N ASP A 442 40.04 8.32 -37.37
CA ASP A 442 40.93 8.70 -38.46
C ASP A 442 41.03 10.23 -38.59
N ALA A 443 39.89 10.93 -38.51
CA ALA A 443 39.86 12.38 -38.52
C ALA A 443 40.60 13.00 -37.32
N LEU A 444 40.44 12.42 -36.12
CA LEU A 444 41.14 12.86 -34.91
C LEU A 444 42.64 12.62 -35.02
N ARG A 445 43.06 11.47 -35.53
CA ARG A 445 44.48 11.15 -35.72
C ARG A 445 45.13 12.13 -36.68
N ALA A 446 44.51 12.37 -37.83
CA ALA A 446 45.02 13.32 -38.80
C ALA A 446 45.05 14.77 -38.26
N ALA A 447 44.07 15.17 -37.44
CA ALA A 447 44.07 16.49 -36.80
C ALA A 447 45.18 16.64 -35.75
N LEU A 448 45.50 15.57 -35.02
CA LEU A 448 46.61 15.55 -34.05
C LEU A 448 47.98 15.56 -34.74
N ASP A 449 48.14 14.78 -35.81
CA ASP A 449 49.37 14.71 -36.60
C ASP A 449 49.68 16.03 -37.32
N ALA A 450 48.63 16.78 -37.71
CA ALA A 450 48.76 18.06 -38.41
C ALA A 450 49.02 19.26 -37.48
N ASP A 451 48.81 19.14 -36.17
CA ASP A 451 49.05 20.24 -35.22
C ASP A 451 50.50 20.19 -34.69
N PRO A 452 51.38 21.13 -35.09
CA PRO A 452 52.77 21.13 -34.66
C PRO A 452 52.96 21.47 -33.18
N ALA A 453 51.91 21.94 -32.49
CA ALA A 453 51.88 22.14 -31.04
C ALA A 453 51.46 20.88 -30.25
N THR A 454 51.17 19.77 -30.94
CA THR A 454 50.82 18.48 -30.32
C THR A 454 52.00 17.97 -29.46
N PRO A 455 51.85 17.82 -28.13
CA PRO A 455 52.92 17.34 -27.27
C PRO A 455 53.34 15.92 -27.65
N ALA A 456 54.60 15.53 -27.40
CA ALA A 456 55.08 14.16 -27.62
C ALA A 456 54.22 13.08 -26.93
N GLY A 457 53.52 13.45 -25.84
CA GLY A 457 52.57 12.58 -25.13
C GLY A 457 51.24 12.32 -25.87
N ALA A 458 50.90 13.06 -26.94
CA ALA A 458 49.72 12.76 -27.76
C ALA A 458 49.88 11.47 -28.58
N ALA A 459 51.12 11.01 -28.80
CA ALA A 459 51.39 9.66 -29.29
C ALA A 459 50.84 8.57 -28.35
N ALA A 460 50.56 8.89 -27.08
CA ALA A 460 49.92 7.99 -26.12
C ALA A 460 48.41 7.80 -26.38
N LEU A 461 47.77 8.69 -27.15
CA LEU A 461 46.46 8.43 -27.77
C LEU A 461 46.65 7.53 -29.00
N THR A 462 47.23 6.35 -28.75
CA THR A 462 47.41 5.29 -29.74
C THR A 462 46.07 4.78 -30.27
N GLY A 463 46.06 4.12 -31.44
CA GLY A 463 44.85 3.52 -32.01
C GLY A 463 44.01 2.69 -31.02
N PRO A 464 44.59 1.83 -30.15
CA PRO A 464 43.84 1.14 -29.11
C PRO A 464 43.18 2.07 -28.08
N ARG A 465 43.90 3.08 -27.56
CA ARG A 465 43.36 4.02 -26.56
C ARG A 465 42.26 4.90 -27.15
N LEU A 466 42.41 5.35 -28.39
CA LEU A 466 41.40 6.16 -29.07
C LEU A 466 40.12 5.35 -29.32
N ARG A 467 40.23 4.08 -29.73
CA ARG A 467 39.08 3.16 -29.86
C ARG A 467 38.35 2.96 -28.53
N GLU A 468 39.07 2.81 -27.43
CA GLU A 468 38.48 2.71 -26.08
C GLU A 468 37.74 4.00 -25.67
N LEU A 469 38.30 5.16 -25.98
CA LEU A 469 37.67 6.46 -25.68
C LEU A 469 36.43 6.70 -26.54
N LEU A 470 36.44 6.20 -27.78
CA LEU A 470 35.32 6.30 -28.71
C LEU A 470 34.20 5.29 -28.46
N ASP A 471 34.46 4.19 -27.73
CA ASP A 471 33.40 3.25 -27.35
C ASP A 471 32.46 3.90 -26.31
N PRO A 472 31.18 4.14 -26.68
CA PRO A 472 30.23 4.77 -25.79
C PRO A 472 29.82 3.89 -24.60
N THR A 473 30.06 2.56 -24.63
CA THR A 473 29.79 1.70 -23.46
C THR A 473 30.71 2.00 -22.28
N GLY A 474 31.90 2.55 -22.54
CA GLY A 474 32.86 2.93 -21.51
C GLY A 474 32.57 4.30 -20.87
N TYR A 475 31.50 4.99 -21.26
CA TYR A 475 31.19 6.36 -20.82
C TYR A 475 29.78 6.47 -20.21
N LEU A 476 29.45 5.55 -19.30
CA LEU A 476 28.14 5.48 -18.63
C LEU A 476 28.09 6.24 -17.29
N GLY A 477 29.21 6.83 -16.85
CA GLY A 477 29.31 7.57 -15.60
C GLY A 477 28.83 6.76 -14.39
N SER A 478 27.97 7.36 -13.57
CA SER A 478 27.40 6.71 -12.37
C SER A 478 26.08 5.98 -12.63
N ALA A 479 25.72 5.67 -13.88
CA ALA A 479 24.42 5.10 -14.20
C ALA A 479 24.11 3.82 -13.40
N GLY A 480 25.03 2.85 -13.37
CA GLY A 480 24.86 1.62 -12.59
C GLY A 480 24.71 1.87 -11.08
N ALA A 481 25.54 2.73 -10.50
CA ALA A 481 25.47 3.06 -9.07
C ALA A 481 24.15 3.78 -8.69
N LEU A 482 23.64 4.63 -9.58
CA LEU A 482 22.35 5.30 -9.42
C LEU A 482 21.17 4.32 -9.50
N VAL A 483 21.25 3.32 -10.39
CA VAL A 483 20.28 2.21 -10.44
C VAL A 483 20.30 1.45 -9.12
N ASP A 484 21.47 1.03 -8.64
CA ASP A 484 21.59 0.30 -7.36
C ASP A 484 21.02 1.11 -6.20
N ARG A 485 21.27 2.42 -6.17
CA ARG A 485 20.70 3.32 -5.17
C ARG A 485 19.17 3.37 -5.25
N ALA A 486 18.60 3.50 -6.44
CA ALA A 486 17.16 3.56 -6.63
C ALA A 486 16.46 2.24 -6.28
N LEU A 487 17.10 1.09 -6.54
CA LEU A 487 16.55 -0.23 -6.25
C LEU A 487 16.49 -0.57 -4.75
N ARG A 488 17.30 0.10 -3.91
CA ARG A 488 17.23 -0.05 -2.44
C ARG A 488 15.95 0.48 -1.80
N ARG A 489 15.20 1.36 -2.47
CA ARG A 489 13.91 1.86 -1.95
C ARG A 489 12.86 0.75 -2.06
N ALA A 490 12.38 0.28 -0.93
CA ALA A 490 11.21 -0.61 -0.83
C ALA A 490 9.92 0.23 -0.69
N PRO A 491 8.80 -0.16 -1.33
CA PRO A 491 7.50 0.44 -1.04
C PRO A 491 7.08 0.12 0.41
N PRO A 492 6.52 1.08 1.18
CA PRO A 492 5.94 0.79 2.48
C PRO A 492 4.76 -0.18 2.34
N ALA A 493 4.58 -1.12 3.28
CA ALA A 493 3.43 -2.01 3.26
C ALA A 493 2.13 -1.20 3.36
N LEU A 494 1.18 -1.43 2.44
CA LEU A 494 -0.17 -0.89 2.58
C LEU A 494 -0.89 -1.67 3.70
N PRO A 495 -1.73 -1.01 4.52
CA PRO A 495 -2.68 -1.75 5.35
C PRO A 495 -3.58 -2.60 4.43
N PRO A 496 -3.96 -3.83 4.81
CA PRO A 496 -4.75 -4.70 3.94
C PRO A 496 -6.09 -4.04 3.57
N CYS A 497 -6.39 -4.00 2.27
CA CYS A 497 -7.67 -3.55 1.75
C CYS A 497 -8.79 -4.47 2.21
N ALA A 498 -9.86 -3.92 2.80
CA ALA A 498 -11.08 -4.63 3.15
C ALA A 498 -11.91 -4.93 1.89
N ALA A 499 -11.41 -5.76 0.99
CA ALA A 499 -12.13 -6.19 -0.20
C ALA A 499 -12.84 -7.53 0.08
N GLY A 500 -14.18 -7.49 0.19
CA GLY A 500 -15.03 -8.66 0.02
C GLY A 500 -15.39 -9.46 1.28
N ALA A 501 -15.74 -8.80 2.39
CA ALA A 501 -16.49 -9.50 3.44
C ALA A 501 -17.93 -9.69 2.97
N ARG A 502 -18.26 -10.92 2.52
CA ARG A 502 -19.66 -11.37 2.63
C ARG A 502 -20.05 -11.21 4.09
N MET A 503 -21.10 -10.42 4.26
CA MET A 503 -21.79 -10.12 5.50
C MET A 503 -22.05 -11.42 6.28
N THR A 504 -21.17 -11.71 7.23
CA THR A 504 -21.44 -12.65 8.32
C THR A 504 -20.99 -11.93 9.59
N SER A 505 -22.00 -11.59 10.39
CA SER A 505 -21.96 -11.01 11.74
C SER A 505 -20.58 -10.67 12.31
N VAL A 506 -20.26 -9.37 12.32
CA VAL A 506 -19.17 -8.80 13.11
C VAL A 506 -19.64 -8.68 14.57
N PRO A 507 -18.93 -9.23 15.57
CA PRO A 507 -19.19 -8.94 16.99
C PRO A 507 -18.69 -7.53 17.35
N PRO A 508 -19.23 -6.87 18.39
CA PRO A 508 -19.03 -5.44 18.61
C PRO A 508 -17.65 -5.12 19.19
N GLY A 509 -16.99 -4.08 18.65
CA GLY A 509 -15.95 -3.31 19.36
C GLY A 509 -14.69 -3.00 18.55
N GLY A 510 -14.72 -1.95 17.72
CA GLY A 510 -13.51 -1.34 17.16
C GLY A 510 -12.84 -0.39 18.16
N HIS A 511 -12.36 -0.91 19.28
CA HIS A 511 -11.18 -0.33 19.92
C HIS A 511 -9.97 -0.72 19.05
N ARG A 512 -8.89 0.08 18.98
CA ARG A 512 -7.59 -0.49 18.56
C ARG A 512 -7.40 -1.75 19.39
N THR A 513 -7.37 -2.92 18.75
CA THR A 513 -7.39 -4.18 19.48
C THR A 513 -6.04 -4.41 20.14
N VAL A 514 -5.90 -3.88 21.35
CA VAL A 514 -4.70 -4.09 22.15
C VAL A 514 -4.71 -5.55 22.62
N PRO A 515 -3.65 -6.33 22.37
CA PRO A 515 -3.58 -7.69 22.89
C PRO A 515 -3.67 -7.68 24.41
N HIS A 516 -4.19 -8.76 25.00
CA HIS A 516 -4.13 -8.94 26.45
C HIS A 516 -2.67 -8.85 26.90
N HIS A 517 -2.45 -8.05 27.95
CA HIS A 517 -1.12 -7.79 28.45
C HIS A 517 -1.15 -7.42 29.93
N THR A 518 0.00 -7.60 30.58
CA THR A 518 0.28 -7.14 31.95
C THR A 518 1.45 -6.17 31.93
N ALA A 519 1.50 -5.28 32.92
CA ALA A 519 2.58 -4.33 33.11
C ALA A 519 3.13 -4.48 34.54
N ASP A 520 4.45 -4.59 34.67
CA ASP A 520 5.16 -4.79 35.93
C ASP A 520 6.40 -3.87 35.99
N GLY A 521 6.80 -3.43 37.18
CA GLY A 521 7.97 -2.57 37.40
C GLY A 521 7.67 -1.06 37.42
N PRO A 522 8.67 -0.20 37.68
CA PRO A 522 8.48 1.25 37.84
C PRO A 522 8.04 1.95 36.55
N GLU A 523 7.08 2.88 36.62
CA GLU A 523 6.57 3.59 35.42
C GLU A 523 7.63 4.41 34.68
N GLY A 524 8.63 4.93 35.39
CA GLY A 524 9.74 5.70 34.82
C GLY A 524 10.95 4.87 34.36
N ALA A 525 10.91 3.55 34.53
CA ALA A 525 11.99 2.66 34.09
C ALA A 525 11.93 2.45 32.56
N PRO A 526 13.06 2.13 31.89
CA PRO A 526 13.07 1.88 30.45
C PRO A 526 12.07 0.78 30.05
N PRO A 527 11.29 0.95 28.98
CA PRO A 527 10.26 0.00 28.59
C PRO A 527 10.85 -1.26 27.93
N LEU A 528 10.34 -2.43 28.35
CA LEU A 528 10.71 -3.74 27.83
C LEU A 528 9.45 -4.53 27.48
N LEU A 529 9.27 -4.86 26.19
CA LEU A 529 8.16 -5.69 25.73
C LEU A 529 8.60 -7.15 25.54
N LEU A 530 7.78 -8.08 26.04
CA LEU A 530 8.08 -9.51 26.08
C LEU A 530 7.06 -10.32 25.27
N GLY A 531 7.52 -10.96 24.18
CA GLY A 531 6.72 -11.80 23.29
C GLY A 531 6.80 -13.30 23.62
N PRO A 532 5.68 -14.04 23.63
CA PRO A 532 5.65 -15.45 24.01
C PRO A 532 5.95 -16.37 22.81
N SER A 533 6.14 -17.66 23.11
CA SER A 533 6.24 -18.73 22.10
C SER A 533 4.85 -19.18 21.65
N LEU A 534 4.76 -19.74 20.43
CA LEU A 534 3.54 -20.40 19.95
C LEU A 534 3.11 -21.50 20.93
N GLY A 535 1.84 -21.48 21.32
CA GLY A 535 1.25 -22.42 22.26
C GLY A 535 1.46 -22.06 23.74
N THR A 536 2.05 -20.91 24.04
CA THR A 536 2.29 -20.45 25.42
C THR A 536 1.55 -19.14 25.71
N THR A 537 1.53 -18.73 26.99
CA THR A 537 0.92 -17.48 27.46
C THR A 537 1.95 -16.60 28.18
N LEU A 538 1.53 -15.46 28.73
CA LEU A 538 2.36 -14.59 29.59
C LEU A 538 3.13 -15.34 30.68
N ALA A 539 2.58 -16.46 31.16
CA ALA A 539 3.14 -17.28 32.23
C ALA A 539 4.52 -17.85 31.87
N LEU A 540 4.84 -17.98 30.58
CA LEU A 540 6.17 -18.40 30.13
C LEU A 540 7.27 -17.49 30.73
N TRP A 541 6.98 -16.20 30.91
CA TRP A 541 7.94 -15.21 31.40
C TRP A 541 8.00 -15.06 32.94
N ASP A 542 7.17 -15.78 33.70
CA ASP A 542 7.03 -15.57 35.15
C ASP A 542 8.34 -15.75 35.91
N SER A 543 9.19 -16.70 35.51
CA SER A 543 10.49 -16.95 36.15
C SER A 543 11.52 -15.82 35.97
N GLN A 544 11.30 -14.97 34.96
CA GLN A 544 12.19 -13.85 34.59
C GLN A 544 11.71 -12.54 35.23
N LEU A 545 10.39 -12.40 35.41
CA LEU A 545 9.72 -11.18 35.78
C LEU A 545 10.28 -10.52 37.06
N PRO A 546 10.50 -11.23 38.19
CA PRO A 546 10.97 -10.58 39.43
C PRO A 546 12.31 -9.87 39.31
N ALA A 547 13.15 -10.29 38.36
CA ALA A 547 14.45 -9.65 38.13
C ALA A 547 14.37 -8.54 37.09
N LEU A 548 13.61 -8.74 36.01
CA LEU A 548 13.43 -7.73 34.95
C LEU A 548 12.67 -6.51 35.47
N ALA A 549 11.58 -6.72 36.24
CA ALA A 549 10.74 -5.66 36.78
C ALA A 549 11.44 -4.76 37.83
N ARG A 550 12.64 -5.15 38.32
CA ARG A 550 13.46 -4.27 39.17
C ARG A 550 14.15 -3.16 38.38
N ARG A 551 14.32 -3.32 37.07
CA ARG A 551 15.14 -2.45 36.20
C ARG A 551 14.36 -1.85 35.05
N PHE A 552 13.29 -2.51 34.61
CA PHE A 552 12.51 -2.15 33.42
C PHE A 552 11.02 -2.00 33.76
N ARG A 553 10.32 -1.19 32.96
CA ARG A 553 8.86 -1.23 32.85
C ARG A 553 8.51 -2.35 31.88
N VAL A 554 8.16 -3.52 32.41
CA VAL A 554 7.99 -4.75 31.65
C VAL A 554 6.55 -4.88 31.20
N LEU A 555 6.31 -5.04 29.90
CA LEU A 555 5.02 -5.37 29.31
C LEU A 555 5.07 -6.77 28.69
N ARG A 556 4.28 -7.70 29.21
CA ARG A 556 4.11 -9.04 28.64
C ARG A 556 2.78 -9.11 27.93
N TRP A 557 2.74 -9.61 26.70
CA TRP A 557 1.52 -9.68 25.88
C TRP A 557 1.26 -11.08 25.33
N ASP A 558 -0.02 -11.43 25.12
CA ASP A 558 -0.42 -12.74 24.61
C ASP A 558 -0.67 -12.71 23.10
N LEU A 559 -0.25 -13.77 22.40
CA LEU A 559 -0.58 -14.00 21.00
C LEU A 559 -2.10 -14.16 20.79
N PRO A 560 -2.64 -13.86 19.60
CA PRO A 560 -4.03 -14.13 19.26
C PRO A 560 -4.46 -15.56 19.56
N GLY A 561 -5.58 -15.69 20.29
CA GLY A 561 -6.11 -16.96 20.77
C GLY A 561 -5.23 -17.65 21.82
N HIS A 562 -4.27 -16.96 22.42
CA HIS A 562 -3.49 -17.44 23.56
C HIS A 562 -3.82 -16.57 24.78
N GLY A 563 -3.83 -17.20 25.96
CA GLY A 563 -4.07 -16.52 27.22
C GLY A 563 -5.36 -15.69 27.19
N GLY A 564 -5.23 -14.38 27.35
CA GLY A 564 -6.36 -13.46 27.33
C GLY A 564 -6.66 -12.78 25.98
N THR A 565 -5.82 -12.94 24.95
CA THR A 565 -6.04 -12.28 23.65
C THR A 565 -7.02 -13.11 22.82
N PRO A 566 -8.19 -12.56 22.40
CA PRO A 566 -9.15 -13.32 21.60
C PRO A 566 -8.56 -13.81 20.27
N ALA A 567 -9.03 -14.94 19.76
CA ALA A 567 -8.56 -15.46 18.45
C ALA A 567 -9.04 -14.57 17.28
N GLY A 568 -10.24 -14.00 17.40
CA GLY A 568 -10.88 -13.19 16.36
C GLY A 568 -10.23 -11.81 16.13
N VAL A 569 -9.12 -11.50 16.80
CA VAL A 569 -8.36 -10.27 16.53
C VAL A 569 -7.58 -10.35 15.21
N LEU A 570 -7.39 -11.56 14.65
CA LEU A 570 -6.81 -11.81 13.32
C LEU A 570 -7.69 -12.77 12.51
N ALA A 571 -7.62 -12.67 11.18
CA ALA A 571 -8.35 -13.53 10.25
C ALA A 571 -7.63 -14.87 10.03
N ALA A 572 -8.37 -15.98 10.10
CA ALA A 572 -7.84 -17.32 9.87
C ALA A 572 -7.42 -17.55 8.41
N GLY A 573 -6.29 -18.24 8.18
CA GLY A 573 -5.81 -18.64 6.85
C GLY A 573 -4.92 -17.59 6.14
N THR A 574 -4.97 -16.34 6.59
CA THR A 574 -4.20 -15.22 6.00
C THR A 574 -3.23 -14.57 6.98
N THR A 575 -3.17 -15.06 8.22
CA THR A 575 -2.37 -14.42 9.27
C THR A 575 -0.87 -14.37 8.93
N THR A 576 -0.23 -13.24 9.24
CA THR A 576 1.19 -12.99 8.96
C THR A 576 1.93 -12.44 10.19
N VAL A 577 3.27 -12.60 10.24
CA VAL A 577 4.11 -11.97 11.28
C VAL A 577 3.97 -10.43 11.31
N PRO A 578 3.90 -9.70 10.18
CA PRO A 578 3.53 -8.28 10.17
C PRO A 578 2.28 -7.92 10.97
N GLU A 579 1.21 -8.72 10.88
CA GLU A 579 -0.02 -8.45 11.63
C GLU A 579 0.15 -8.67 13.13
N LEU A 580 0.94 -9.67 13.52
CA LEU A 580 1.31 -9.89 14.93
C LEU A 580 2.19 -8.74 15.45
N ALA A 581 3.12 -8.24 14.64
CA ALA A 581 3.95 -7.08 14.96
C ALA A 581 3.13 -5.80 15.12
N ARG A 582 2.07 -5.62 14.32
CA ARG A 582 1.14 -4.51 14.46
C ARG A 582 0.43 -4.50 15.81
N LEU A 583 0.09 -5.66 16.38
CA LEU A 583 -0.48 -5.75 17.73
C LEU A 583 0.49 -5.25 18.81
N VAL A 584 1.80 -5.48 18.63
CA VAL A 584 2.85 -4.98 19.52
C VAL A 584 2.98 -3.45 19.39
N LEU A 585 2.92 -2.91 18.18
CA LEU A 585 2.94 -1.46 17.94
C LEU A 585 1.69 -0.79 18.52
N ASP A 586 0.51 -1.37 18.31
CA ASP A 586 -0.74 -0.87 18.88
C ASP A 586 -0.68 -0.87 20.41
N LEU A 587 -0.11 -1.91 21.02
CA LEU A 587 0.15 -1.97 22.46
C LEU A 587 1.14 -0.89 22.92
N ALA A 588 2.27 -0.72 22.21
CA ALA A 588 3.27 0.28 22.55
C ALA A 588 2.68 1.70 22.49
N ASP A 589 1.96 2.02 21.41
CA ASP A 589 1.29 3.30 21.22
C ASP A 589 0.23 3.56 22.30
N ALA A 590 -0.61 2.57 22.62
CA ALA A 590 -1.63 2.66 23.67
C ALA A 590 -1.02 2.87 25.08
N ARG A 591 0.28 2.59 25.24
CA ARG A 591 1.03 2.75 26.50
C ARG A 591 2.03 3.91 26.47
N GLY A 592 2.02 4.70 25.40
CA GLY A 592 2.89 5.86 25.23
C GLY A 592 4.36 5.49 25.12
N LEU A 593 4.67 4.35 24.50
CA LEU A 593 6.03 3.81 24.39
C LEU A 593 6.60 4.06 22.99
N ASP A 594 7.30 5.19 22.85
CA ASP A 594 7.88 5.59 21.56
C ASP A 594 9.08 4.72 21.16
N ARG A 595 9.92 4.32 22.12
CA ARG A 595 11.07 3.44 21.89
C ARG A 595 11.26 2.48 23.04
N PHE A 596 11.47 1.19 22.76
CA PHE A 596 11.50 0.13 23.77
C PHE A 596 12.48 -1.00 23.44
N ALA A 597 12.96 -1.68 24.48
CA ALA A 597 13.64 -2.96 24.33
C ALA A 597 12.60 -4.05 24.04
N TYR A 598 12.96 -5.05 23.23
CA TYR A 598 12.07 -6.17 22.92
C TYR A 598 12.79 -7.51 23.12
N ALA A 599 12.13 -8.45 23.80
CA ALA A 599 12.60 -9.83 23.88
C ALA A 599 11.47 -10.81 23.52
N GLY A 600 11.74 -11.75 22.62
CA GLY A 600 10.72 -12.67 22.11
C GLY A 600 11.21 -14.11 22.05
N VAL A 601 10.31 -15.05 22.38
CA VAL A 601 10.58 -16.50 22.27
C VAL A 601 9.95 -17.07 21.00
N SER A 602 10.70 -17.81 20.19
CA SER A 602 10.23 -18.44 18.95
C SER A 602 9.43 -17.48 18.05
N LEU A 603 8.11 -17.66 17.91
CA LEU A 603 7.26 -16.77 17.11
C LEU A 603 7.29 -15.33 17.62
N GLY A 604 7.32 -15.12 18.95
CA GLY A 604 7.54 -13.79 19.52
C GLY A 604 8.91 -13.21 19.10
N GLY A 605 9.93 -14.05 18.94
CA GLY A 605 11.23 -13.64 18.39
C GLY A 605 11.12 -13.22 16.92
N ALA A 606 10.36 -13.94 16.11
CA ALA A 606 10.08 -13.59 14.71
C ALA A 606 9.40 -12.22 14.59
N VAL A 607 8.43 -11.95 15.49
CA VAL A 607 7.77 -10.64 15.61
C VAL A 607 8.79 -9.54 15.96
N GLY A 608 9.67 -9.78 16.94
CA GLY A 608 10.73 -8.84 17.31
C GLY A 608 11.72 -8.54 16.19
N ALA A 609 12.17 -9.57 15.47
CA ALA A 609 13.07 -9.42 14.32
C ALA A 609 12.42 -8.60 13.20
N TRP A 610 11.14 -8.86 12.92
CA TRP A 610 10.38 -8.06 11.96
C TRP A 610 10.26 -6.59 12.39
N LEU A 611 9.92 -6.33 13.66
CA LEU A 611 9.87 -4.97 14.19
C LEU A 611 11.23 -4.26 14.05
N ALA A 612 12.34 -4.94 14.31
CA ALA A 612 13.67 -4.34 14.22
C ALA A 612 14.11 -4.03 12.78
N VAL A 613 13.60 -4.75 11.77
CA VAL A 613 13.83 -4.44 10.35
C VAL A 613 12.98 -3.26 9.87
N HIS A 614 11.71 -3.25 10.25
CA HIS A 614 10.71 -2.36 9.65
C HIS A 614 10.44 -1.09 10.48
N HIS A 615 10.77 -1.12 11.76
CA HIS A 615 10.64 -0.01 12.72
C HIS A 615 11.91 0.11 13.59
N PRO A 616 13.11 0.23 12.99
CA PRO A 616 14.38 0.28 13.74
C PRO A 616 14.43 1.44 14.74
N GLU A 617 13.70 2.53 14.49
CA GLU A 617 13.55 3.67 15.40
C GLU A 617 12.83 3.34 16.71
N ARG A 618 11.94 2.33 16.69
CA ARG A 618 11.15 1.90 17.84
C ARG A 618 11.91 0.91 18.73
N ILE A 619 12.91 0.21 18.20
CA ILE A 619 13.62 -0.87 18.91
C ILE A 619 14.94 -0.36 19.49
N ALA A 620 15.04 -0.32 20.82
CA ALA A 620 16.27 0.07 21.51
C ALA A 620 17.30 -1.07 21.55
N SER A 621 16.85 -2.28 21.83
CA SER A 621 17.64 -3.51 21.85
C SER A 621 16.73 -4.72 21.62
N LEU A 622 17.29 -5.81 21.10
CA LEU A 622 16.53 -6.98 20.68
C LEU A 622 17.10 -8.27 21.29
N ALA A 623 16.24 -9.11 21.88
CA ALA A 623 16.61 -10.47 22.28
C ALA A 623 15.73 -11.52 21.57
N LEU A 624 16.36 -12.41 20.81
CA LEU A 624 15.74 -13.50 20.05
C LEU A 624 16.05 -14.83 20.76
N ILE A 625 15.05 -15.43 21.39
CA ILE A 625 15.21 -16.64 22.21
C ILE A 625 14.58 -17.83 21.48
N CYS A 626 15.38 -18.82 21.12
CA CYS A 626 14.97 -20.04 20.40
C CYS A 626 14.11 -19.70 19.17
N SER A 627 14.56 -18.70 18.39
CA SER A 627 13.86 -18.18 17.21
C SER A 627 14.60 -18.54 15.91
N SER A 628 14.04 -18.14 14.77
CA SER A 628 14.62 -18.34 13.45
C SER A 628 14.28 -17.20 12.50
N ALA A 629 15.14 -16.96 11.50
CA ALA A 629 14.83 -16.08 10.37
C ALA A 629 13.82 -16.72 9.39
N ARG A 630 13.73 -18.06 9.39
CA ARG A 630 12.73 -18.86 8.65
C ARG A 630 12.43 -20.15 9.41
N PHE A 631 11.17 -20.53 9.53
CA PHE A 631 10.78 -21.73 10.29
C PHE A 631 10.51 -22.89 9.34
N GLY A 632 11.54 -23.68 8.99
CA GLY A 632 11.35 -24.88 8.15
C GLY A 632 10.65 -24.59 6.81
N GLU A 633 10.00 -25.61 6.25
CA GLU A 633 9.22 -25.47 5.01
C GLU A 633 7.75 -25.09 5.29
N PRO A 634 7.13 -24.21 4.48
CA PRO A 634 5.75 -23.76 4.67
C PRO A 634 4.72 -24.88 4.77
N ALA A 635 4.91 -25.96 4.00
CA ALA A 635 3.98 -27.09 3.93
C ALA A 635 3.73 -27.72 5.31
N GLY A 636 4.78 -27.93 6.12
CA GLY A 636 4.64 -28.54 7.45
C GLY A 636 3.84 -27.66 8.42
N TRP A 637 3.89 -26.34 8.28
CA TRP A 637 3.07 -25.42 9.07
C TRP A 637 1.63 -25.39 8.61
N HIS A 638 1.37 -25.41 7.31
CA HIS A 638 0.00 -25.52 6.78
C HIS A 638 -0.65 -26.84 7.19
N GLU A 639 0.08 -27.97 7.14
CA GLU A 639 -0.40 -29.27 7.62
C GLU A 639 -0.74 -29.23 9.11
N ARG A 640 0.12 -28.61 9.93
CA ARG A 640 -0.14 -28.44 11.36
C ARG A 640 -1.35 -27.54 11.62
N ALA A 641 -1.50 -26.44 10.88
CA ALA A 641 -2.66 -25.55 10.99
C ALA A 641 -3.95 -26.28 10.60
N ALA A 642 -3.93 -27.05 9.51
CA ALA A 642 -5.06 -27.87 9.06
C ALA A 642 -5.42 -28.96 10.10
N LEU A 643 -4.42 -29.63 10.68
CA LEU A 643 -4.63 -30.62 11.74
C LEU A 643 -5.30 -30.01 12.96
N VAL A 644 -4.84 -28.84 13.42
CA VAL A 644 -5.42 -28.16 14.60
C VAL A 644 -6.83 -27.67 14.31
N ARG A 645 -7.10 -27.13 13.11
CA ARG A 645 -8.46 -26.76 12.68
C ARG A 645 -9.40 -27.97 12.68
N ALA A 646 -8.91 -29.13 12.23
CA ALA A 646 -9.73 -30.32 12.09
C ALA A 646 -9.94 -31.10 13.40
N LYS A 647 -8.92 -31.16 14.27
CA LYS A 647 -8.89 -32.05 15.44
C LYS A 647 -8.67 -31.34 16.77
N GLY A 648 -8.65 -30.01 16.77
CA GLY A 648 -8.30 -29.21 17.94
C GLY A 648 -6.82 -29.36 18.32
N LEU A 649 -6.47 -28.92 19.54
CA LEU A 649 -5.08 -28.90 20.02
C LEU A 649 -4.57 -30.25 20.55
N GLY A 650 -5.43 -31.26 20.73
CA GLY A 650 -5.07 -32.56 21.31
C GLY A 650 -3.82 -33.20 20.67
N PRO A 651 -3.80 -33.42 19.34
CA PRO A 651 -2.65 -34.04 18.65
C PRO A 651 -1.35 -33.23 18.77
N VAL A 652 -1.47 -31.90 18.83
CA VAL A 652 -0.31 -31.01 19.01
C VAL A 652 0.20 -31.07 20.44
N ALA A 653 -0.70 -31.07 21.43
CA ALA A 653 -0.35 -31.11 22.85
C ALA A 653 0.30 -32.44 23.25
N GLU A 654 -0.13 -33.57 22.67
CA GLU A 654 0.49 -34.90 22.89
C GLU A 654 1.97 -34.93 22.47
N THR A 655 2.32 -34.19 21.43
CA THR A 655 3.67 -34.17 20.86
C THR A 655 4.49 -32.93 21.27
N ALA A 656 3.89 -32.01 22.05
CA ALA A 656 4.53 -30.75 22.41
C ALA A 656 5.73 -30.94 23.36
N ALA A 657 5.66 -31.89 24.29
CA ALA A 657 6.73 -32.12 25.27
C ALA A 657 8.09 -32.41 24.61
N GLY A 658 8.10 -33.27 23.59
CA GLY A 658 9.31 -33.62 22.83
C GLY A 658 9.83 -32.51 21.92
N ARG A 659 9.01 -31.49 21.62
CA ARG A 659 9.45 -30.29 20.88
C ARG A 659 9.96 -29.20 21.83
N TRP A 660 9.34 -29.06 22.99
CA TRP A 660 9.58 -27.94 23.90
C TRP A 660 10.72 -28.16 24.88
N PHE A 661 10.92 -29.40 25.33
CA PHE A 661 11.78 -29.69 26.47
C PHE A 661 12.79 -30.79 26.19
N THR A 662 13.91 -30.78 26.92
CA THR A 662 14.76 -31.96 27.01
C THR A 662 14.02 -33.13 27.70
N PRO A 663 14.39 -34.39 27.40
CA PRO A 663 13.77 -35.55 28.07
C PRO A 663 13.84 -35.50 29.61
N ALA A 664 14.91 -34.92 30.15
CA ALA A 664 15.10 -34.79 31.59
C ALA A 664 14.14 -33.76 32.23
N PHE A 665 13.72 -32.73 31.48
CA PHE A 665 12.84 -31.68 31.99
C PHE A 665 11.36 -31.94 31.71
N ALA A 666 11.04 -32.77 30.70
CA ALA A 666 9.67 -32.98 30.22
C ALA A 666 8.69 -33.50 31.29
N ALA A 667 9.18 -34.14 32.36
CA ALA A 667 8.39 -34.63 33.49
C ALA A 667 8.32 -33.67 34.70
N SER A 668 8.91 -32.47 34.60
CA SER A 668 8.89 -31.48 35.68
C SER A 668 7.47 -30.89 35.89
N PRO A 669 7.17 -30.38 37.10
CA PRO A 669 5.95 -29.63 37.34
C PRO A 669 5.79 -28.43 36.41
N GLU A 670 6.88 -27.73 36.08
CA GLU A 670 6.90 -26.57 35.20
C GLU A 670 6.58 -26.95 33.75
N ALA A 671 7.17 -28.04 33.24
CA ALA A 671 6.84 -28.58 31.92
C ALA A 671 5.36 -28.98 31.84
N THR A 672 4.86 -29.65 32.89
CA THR A 672 3.47 -30.05 33.00
C THR A 672 2.54 -28.83 32.97
N ALA A 673 2.84 -27.79 33.74
CA ALA A 673 2.05 -26.56 33.78
C ALA A 673 1.97 -25.84 32.42
N LEU A 674 3.08 -25.80 31.66
CA LEU A 674 3.10 -25.19 30.32
C LEU A 674 2.29 -26.02 29.30
N LEU A 675 2.42 -27.34 29.32
CA LEU A 675 1.63 -28.24 28.45
C LEU A 675 0.14 -28.18 28.78
N ASP A 676 -0.18 -27.99 30.05
CA ASP A 676 -1.53 -27.80 30.52
C ASP A 676 -2.11 -26.43 30.12
N ALA A 677 -1.31 -25.37 30.18
CA ALA A 677 -1.69 -24.05 29.66
C ALA A 677 -1.96 -24.10 28.15
N LEU A 678 -1.18 -24.85 27.37
CA LEU A 678 -1.45 -25.10 25.96
C LEU A 678 -2.86 -25.71 25.75
N ARG A 679 -3.26 -26.66 26.60
CA ARG A 679 -4.57 -27.32 26.47
C ARG A 679 -5.73 -26.43 26.90
N ARG A 680 -5.53 -25.61 27.94
CA ARG A 680 -6.63 -24.88 28.61
C ARG A 680 -6.76 -23.42 28.18
N SER A 681 -5.68 -22.81 27.73
CA SER A 681 -5.57 -21.36 27.55
C SER A 681 -5.13 -20.97 26.14
N VAL A 682 -5.16 -21.91 25.19
CA VAL A 682 -4.92 -21.64 23.78
C VAL A 682 -6.10 -22.15 22.98
N SER A 683 -6.59 -21.34 22.05
CA SER A 683 -7.65 -21.74 21.13
C SER A 683 -7.06 -22.45 19.91
N PRO A 684 -7.73 -23.49 19.38
CA PRO A 684 -7.32 -24.11 18.13
C PRO A 684 -7.19 -23.10 16.97
N ASP A 685 -8.14 -22.17 16.87
CA ASP A 685 -8.15 -21.16 15.80
C ASP A 685 -6.94 -20.22 15.87
N GLY A 686 -6.61 -19.72 17.06
CA GLY A 686 -5.47 -18.82 17.26
C GLY A 686 -4.14 -19.53 17.03
N TYR A 687 -4.02 -20.78 17.49
CA TYR A 687 -2.83 -21.59 17.23
C TYR A 687 -2.64 -21.86 15.73
N ALA A 688 -3.72 -22.22 15.02
CA ALA A 688 -3.68 -22.46 13.59
C ALA A 688 -3.35 -21.19 12.80
N ALA A 689 -3.92 -20.04 13.18
CA ALA A 689 -3.58 -18.74 12.61
C ALA A 689 -2.09 -18.40 12.79
N CYS A 690 -1.54 -18.61 13.98
CA CYS A 690 -0.11 -18.42 14.23
C CYS A 690 0.78 -19.39 13.45
N CYS A 691 0.29 -20.61 13.14
CA CYS A 691 0.99 -21.52 12.22
C CYS A 691 1.02 -20.98 10.79
N ASP A 692 -0.07 -20.39 10.29
CA ASP A 692 -0.07 -19.75 8.96
C ASP A 692 0.94 -18.59 8.89
N ALA A 693 1.08 -17.84 9.99
CA ALA A 693 2.07 -16.76 10.09
C ALA A 693 3.50 -17.27 9.95
N LEU A 694 3.83 -18.38 10.62
CA LEU A 694 5.14 -19.04 10.52
C LEU A 694 5.39 -19.62 9.14
N ALA A 695 4.36 -20.15 8.47
CA ALA A 695 4.47 -20.70 7.12
C ALA A 695 4.92 -19.66 6.08
N ARG A 696 4.59 -18.38 6.32
CA ARG A 696 4.88 -17.25 5.42
C ARG A 696 6.11 -16.44 5.84
N HIS A 697 6.73 -16.75 6.98
CA HIS A 697 7.82 -15.95 7.53
C HIS A 697 9.17 -16.35 6.93
N ASP A 698 9.81 -15.42 6.23
CA ASP A 698 11.21 -15.49 5.82
C ASP A 698 11.82 -14.08 5.88
N LEU A 699 12.78 -13.90 6.78
CA LEU A 699 13.44 -12.62 7.04
C LEU A 699 14.94 -12.66 6.68
N ARG A 700 15.43 -13.77 6.11
CA ARG A 700 16.87 -14.01 5.90
C ARG A 700 17.54 -12.91 5.08
N ALA A 701 16.87 -12.43 4.03
CA ALA A 701 17.38 -11.36 3.17
C ALA A 701 17.45 -10.00 3.87
N ASP A 702 16.67 -9.80 4.92
CA ASP A 702 16.54 -8.51 5.62
C ASP A 702 17.30 -8.47 6.95
N LEU A 703 17.90 -9.57 7.42
CA LEU A 703 18.71 -9.60 8.65
C LEU A 703 19.77 -8.48 8.73
N PRO A 704 20.49 -8.13 7.64
CA PRO A 704 21.49 -7.06 7.67
C PRO A 704 20.92 -5.66 7.98
N ARG A 705 19.59 -5.50 7.92
CA ARG A 705 18.89 -4.24 8.21
C ARG A 705 18.61 -4.03 9.70
N ILE A 706 18.75 -5.06 10.53
CA ILE A 706 18.57 -4.95 11.97
C ILE A 706 19.77 -4.18 12.54
N THR A 707 19.54 -2.93 12.95
CA THR A 707 20.56 -2.05 13.52
C THR A 707 20.62 -2.09 15.05
N ALA A 708 19.56 -2.58 15.70
CA ALA A 708 19.52 -2.70 17.15
C ALA A 708 20.55 -3.73 17.65
N PRO A 709 21.27 -3.47 18.75
CA PRO A 709 22.07 -4.48 19.43
C PRO A 709 21.20 -5.71 19.69
N THR A 710 21.68 -6.89 19.30
CA THR A 710 20.88 -8.11 19.33
C THR A 710 21.55 -9.20 20.17
N LEU A 711 20.77 -9.84 21.04
CA LEU A 711 21.13 -11.09 21.70
C LEU A 711 20.34 -12.23 21.08
N VAL A 712 21.01 -13.31 20.70
CA VAL A 712 20.40 -14.56 20.25
C VAL A 712 20.69 -15.63 21.31
N VAL A 713 19.65 -16.30 21.81
CA VAL A 713 19.78 -17.39 22.79
C VAL A 713 19.20 -18.66 22.18
N ALA A 714 19.93 -19.77 22.24
CA ALA A 714 19.47 -21.05 21.69
C ALA A 714 19.68 -22.21 22.66
N GLY A 715 18.72 -23.13 22.74
CA GLY A 715 18.93 -24.41 23.40
C GLY A 715 19.74 -25.35 22.50
N ARG A 716 20.82 -25.96 23.02
CA ARG A 716 21.64 -26.90 22.23
C ARG A 716 20.89 -28.17 21.80
N ALA A 717 19.81 -28.51 22.51
CA ALA A 717 18.97 -29.65 22.22
C ALA A 717 17.64 -29.26 21.55
N ASP A 718 17.52 -28.04 21.01
CA ASP A 718 16.29 -27.54 20.39
C ASP A 718 16.04 -28.24 19.03
N PRO A 719 14.95 -29.04 18.89
CA PRO A 719 14.62 -29.67 17.63
C PRO A 719 13.75 -28.79 16.72
N ALA A 720 13.16 -27.71 17.23
CA ALA A 720 12.23 -26.85 16.50
C ALA A 720 12.94 -25.67 15.83
N THR A 721 13.90 -25.06 16.52
CA THR A 721 14.82 -24.05 15.98
C THR A 721 16.26 -24.41 16.37
N PRO A 722 16.86 -25.41 15.68
CA PRO A 722 18.18 -25.91 16.03
C PRO A 722 19.26 -24.82 16.06
N PRO A 723 20.39 -25.02 16.76
CA PRO A 723 21.44 -24.00 16.89
C PRO A 723 21.94 -23.37 15.58
N ALA A 724 21.83 -24.08 14.46
CA ALA A 724 22.12 -23.53 13.13
C ALA A 724 21.26 -22.30 12.77
N HIS A 725 19.99 -22.27 13.19
CA HIS A 725 19.10 -21.11 12.98
C HIS A 725 19.56 -19.90 13.78
N ALA A 726 20.02 -20.13 15.03
CA ALA A 726 20.55 -19.07 15.87
C ALA A 726 21.87 -18.51 15.34
N ARG A 727 22.70 -19.36 14.73
CA ARG A 727 23.90 -18.93 14.00
C ARG A 727 23.54 -18.13 12.75
N GLU A 728 22.56 -18.57 11.95
CA GLU A 728 22.05 -17.79 10.80
C GLU A 728 21.59 -16.39 11.22
N LEU A 729 20.82 -16.28 12.31
CA LEU A 729 20.43 -14.99 12.88
C LEU A 729 21.64 -14.15 13.30
N THR A 730 22.62 -14.76 13.97
CA THR A 730 23.80 -14.05 14.48
C THR A 730 24.71 -13.58 13.35
N ASP A 731 24.92 -14.42 12.34
CA ASP A 731 25.77 -14.12 11.18
C ASP A 731 25.11 -13.06 10.27
N GLY A 732 23.78 -13.06 10.18
CA GLY A 732 23.02 -12.12 9.37
C GLY A 732 22.81 -10.74 10.00
N ILE A 733 22.93 -10.61 11.32
CA ILE A 733 22.66 -9.37 12.06
C ILE A 733 23.98 -8.70 12.50
N PRO A 734 24.30 -7.48 12.05
CA PRO A 734 25.62 -6.86 12.26
C PRO A 734 26.05 -6.73 13.73
N ALA A 735 25.12 -6.50 14.65
CA ALA A 735 25.38 -6.27 16.07
C ALA A 735 24.79 -7.39 16.96
N ALA A 736 24.83 -8.65 16.48
CA ALA A 736 24.32 -9.79 17.21
C ALA A 736 25.39 -10.52 18.05
N THR A 737 24.95 -11.08 19.17
CA THR A 737 25.75 -11.98 20.03
C THR A 737 24.97 -13.27 20.28
N LEU A 738 25.65 -14.41 20.30
CA LEU A 738 25.02 -15.73 20.46
C LEU A 738 25.35 -16.35 21.82
N VAL A 739 24.32 -16.88 22.50
CA VAL A 739 24.44 -17.72 23.69
C VAL A 739 23.75 -19.06 23.44
N GLU A 740 24.55 -20.12 23.32
CA GLU A 740 24.03 -21.49 23.22
C GLU A 740 24.04 -22.18 24.58
N LEU A 741 22.87 -22.59 25.07
CA LEU A 741 22.69 -23.15 26.40
C LEU A 741 22.71 -24.69 26.36
N PRO A 742 23.66 -25.34 27.06
CA PRO A 742 23.66 -26.80 27.20
C PRO A 742 22.50 -27.26 28.08
N GLY A 743 21.93 -28.42 27.74
CA GLY A 743 20.84 -29.03 28.51
C GLY A 743 19.56 -28.18 28.51
N ALA A 744 19.27 -27.52 27.39
CA ALA A 744 18.02 -26.81 27.11
C ALA A 744 17.58 -27.14 25.67
N ALA A 745 16.27 -27.31 25.47
CA ALA A 745 15.64 -27.41 24.16
C ALA A 745 14.95 -26.08 23.81
N HIS A 746 13.76 -26.14 23.18
CA HIS A 746 13.10 -24.98 22.57
C HIS A 746 12.57 -23.95 23.57
N LEU A 747 12.04 -24.38 24.71
CA LEU A 747 11.66 -23.46 25.79
C LEU A 747 12.81 -23.30 26.79
N ALA A 748 13.99 -22.90 26.28
CA ALA A 748 15.19 -22.69 27.10
C ALA A 748 14.96 -21.69 28.26
N LEU A 749 14.02 -20.76 28.08
CA LEU A 749 13.56 -19.82 29.09
C LEU A 749 12.95 -20.50 30.33
N ALA A 750 12.29 -21.65 30.14
CA ALA A 750 11.73 -22.46 31.22
C ALA A 750 12.75 -23.47 31.78
N GLU A 751 13.58 -24.09 30.92
CA GLU A 751 14.53 -25.14 31.36
C GLU A 751 15.77 -24.59 32.06
N ARG A 752 16.26 -23.42 31.62
CA ARG A 752 17.48 -22.78 32.15
C ARG A 752 17.21 -21.31 32.53
N PRO A 753 16.25 -21.05 33.41
CA PRO A 753 15.75 -19.70 33.67
C PRO A 753 16.85 -18.78 34.22
N ALA A 754 17.79 -19.30 35.03
CA ALA A 754 18.90 -18.51 35.57
C ALA A 754 19.93 -18.10 34.50
N ALA A 755 20.25 -19.01 33.57
CA ALA A 755 21.21 -18.73 32.50
C ALA A 755 20.64 -17.75 31.47
N VAL A 756 19.37 -17.94 31.09
CA VAL A 756 18.64 -17.02 30.21
C VAL A 756 18.54 -15.64 30.86
N ARG A 757 18.19 -15.57 32.15
CA ARG A 757 18.14 -14.31 32.91
C ARG A 757 19.47 -13.56 32.89
N ALA A 758 20.58 -14.27 33.15
CA ALA A 758 21.91 -13.66 33.15
C ALA A 758 22.27 -13.09 31.78
N ALA A 759 21.98 -13.83 30.70
CA ALA A 759 22.21 -13.36 29.33
C ALA A 759 21.35 -12.14 28.99
N LEU A 760 20.04 -12.18 29.33
CA LEU A 760 19.12 -11.07 29.10
C LEU A 760 19.54 -9.80 29.83
N LEU A 761 19.79 -9.87 31.14
CA LEU A 761 20.21 -8.69 31.91
C LEU A 761 21.54 -8.13 31.40
N GLY A 762 22.52 -9.00 31.14
CA GLY A 762 23.81 -8.56 30.59
C GLY A 762 23.72 -7.91 29.21
N HIS A 763 22.72 -8.26 28.40
CA HIS A 763 22.46 -7.59 27.12
C HIS A 763 21.71 -6.27 27.30
N LEU A 764 20.61 -6.30 28.04
CA LEU A 764 19.73 -5.14 28.23
C LEU A 764 20.42 -4.00 29.00
N ASP A 765 21.24 -4.31 30.00
CA ASP A 765 22.01 -3.30 30.77
C ASP A 765 23.07 -2.60 29.90
N ARG A 766 23.65 -3.29 28.91
CA ARG A 766 24.60 -2.68 27.96
C ARG A 766 23.91 -1.72 26.99
N ALA A 767 22.66 -2.00 26.64
CA ALA A 767 21.86 -1.14 25.78
C ALA A 767 21.21 0.04 26.54
N HIS A 768 21.01 -0.12 27.86
CA HIS A 768 20.40 0.86 28.75
C HIS A 768 21.20 0.97 30.07
N PRO A 769 22.38 1.64 30.05
CA PRO A 769 23.15 1.83 31.27
C PRO A 769 22.32 2.60 32.30
N ALA A 770 22.34 2.15 33.55
CA ALA A 770 21.68 2.86 34.64
C ALA A 770 22.26 4.29 34.75
N PRO A 771 21.45 5.32 35.06
CA PRO A 771 21.98 6.65 35.31
C PRO A 771 22.95 6.58 36.49
N GLY A 772 24.26 6.66 36.22
CA GLY A 772 25.31 6.70 37.25
C GLY A 772 26.45 5.69 37.14
N THR A 773 26.58 4.90 36.06
CA THR A 773 27.79 4.08 35.85
C THR A 773 28.50 4.46 34.55
N ASP A 774 29.32 5.51 34.61
CA ASP A 774 30.40 5.74 33.65
C ASP A 774 31.52 4.73 33.96
N HIS A 775 31.93 3.95 32.95
CA HIS A 775 33.17 3.21 32.94
C HIS A 775 33.98 3.55 31.69
#